data_AF-A0A946SJT2-F1
#
_entry.id   AF-A0A946SJT2-F1
#
_cell.length_a   1.000
_cell.length_b   1.000
_cell.length_c   1.000
_cell.angle_alpha   90.00
_cell.angle_beta   90.00
_cell.angle_gamma   90.00
#
_symmetry.space_group_name_H-M   'P 1'
#
loop_
_entity.id
_entity.type
_entity.pdbx_description
1 polymer ?
#
loop_
_entity_poly.entity_id
_entity_poly.type
_entity_poly.pdbx_seq_one_letter_code
_entity_poly.pdbx_strand_id
1 'polypeptide(L)'
;MQFPHDYAERVYAGVLGKIIGVYLGRPFEGWTYERIMEHLGEVDYYVHDRLGAPLVVTDDDISGTFTFFRALEDYGHPAGLSPQQIGQTWLNYLIEERTILWWGGIGNSTEHTAYLRLKRGIPAPRSGSADLNSKVVAEQIGSQIFIDAWGMMAPANPELAVDFAKRAASVSHDGEAIYGAQVVAAMVAQAFVEPDVGKLLDTAVRFIPTDCVIRRLIDDVREWHAGDGDWKRTRERIAERYGYDTYGGNVHMVPNHALIILGLLYGDDDFQRALMVTNTAGWDTDCNSGNVGCIMAIKDGLDSLNGDPDWRGPVADRLYLSTAEGGRGVSDAAREAAEVVRSAHTLAGASYDPPKDGAWYHFEFPGSVQGFAVDTAGNDAPQASIENVAGHSVGGTRSLAVHFSPGTTRVTTPVFIPPDAIDMKGYRLFASPRVYPGQTIVATVAGGPDDATPASAAICALVYDADNALVARSGSSVTLPEDGPVELRWDIPDLDGAPIAAVGIEIVAENAGTAYVDCLTWDGTPDVAFKRPDGGTMWQRAWVDATDQSHFMGNPERTYRVIHNEGTGLLTQGTREWQGYRFQATVEPHLCDAAGIAVGVQGLKRYYGLLLDRSGTLRLVKELDGHTLLAERAYEWKWDAPVELSLDTNGRTLVARADGEVVLTHTDDDRPLLGGGVGLVVCEGRVDFGEVRVLPIPV
;
A
#
# COMPACT_ATOMS: atom_id res chain seq x y z
N MET A 1 22.73 12.92 -7.18
CA MET A 1 21.46 12.99 -7.94
C MET A 1 21.04 14.45 -8.00
N GLN A 2 20.46 14.93 -9.10
CA GLN A 2 19.86 16.27 -9.17
C GLN A 2 18.35 16.12 -9.25
N PHE A 3 17.62 16.86 -8.43
CA PHE A 3 16.16 16.82 -8.39
C PHE A 3 15.60 18.03 -9.15
N PRO A 4 14.73 17.82 -10.16
CA PRO A 4 13.92 18.91 -10.72
C PRO A 4 13.13 19.65 -9.64
N HIS A 5 12.81 20.92 -9.85
CA HIS A 5 12.04 21.72 -8.86
C HIS A 5 10.64 21.13 -8.62
N ASP A 6 10.02 20.61 -9.66
CA ASP A 6 8.71 19.94 -9.67
C ASP A 6 8.83 18.42 -9.41
N TYR A 7 9.97 17.92 -8.93
CA TYR A 7 10.22 16.48 -8.76
C TYR A 7 9.12 15.77 -7.95
N ALA A 8 8.79 16.29 -6.78
CA ALA A 8 7.78 15.67 -5.91
C ALA A 8 6.39 15.67 -6.57
N GLU A 9 6.04 16.75 -7.27
CA GLU A 9 4.78 16.86 -8.00
C GLU A 9 4.72 15.86 -9.17
N ARG A 10 5.81 15.69 -9.92
CA ARG A 10 5.90 14.69 -10.99
C ARG A 10 5.89 13.26 -10.47
N VAL A 11 6.50 12.98 -9.31
CA VAL A 11 6.35 11.67 -8.66
C VAL A 11 4.89 11.42 -8.30
N TYR A 12 4.21 12.40 -7.71
CA TYR A 12 2.79 12.31 -7.41
C TYR A 12 1.92 12.10 -8.67
N ALA A 13 2.21 12.83 -9.76
CA ALA A 13 1.59 12.60 -11.06
C ALA A 13 1.82 11.16 -11.56
N GLY A 14 3.04 10.63 -11.44
CA GLY A 14 3.36 9.25 -11.80
C GLY A 14 2.59 8.21 -11.00
N VAL A 15 2.47 8.40 -9.68
CA VAL A 15 1.64 7.54 -8.81
C VAL A 15 0.18 7.59 -9.24
N LEU A 16 -0.37 8.78 -9.48
CA LEU A 16 -1.74 8.95 -10.00
C LEU A 16 -1.91 8.25 -11.35
N GLY A 17 -0.99 8.47 -12.29
CA GLY A 17 -1.01 7.86 -13.62
C GLY A 17 -1.01 6.33 -13.55
N LYS A 18 -0.20 5.76 -12.65
CA LYS A 18 -0.19 4.31 -12.38
C LYS A 18 -1.54 3.81 -11.89
N ILE A 19 -2.09 4.40 -10.82
CA ILE A 19 -3.35 3.92 -10.24
C ILE A 19 -4.55 4.15 -11.17
N ILE A 20 -4.61 5.28 -11.89
CA ILE A 20 -5.64 5.58 -12.89
C ILE A 20 -5.57 4.54 -14.01
N GLY A 21 -4.36 4.27 -14.52
CA GLY A 21 -4.14 3.28 -15.57
C GLY A 21 -4.59 1.88 -15.16
N VAL A 22 -4.22 1.43 -13.96
CA VAL A 22 -4.64 0.15 -13.39
C VAL A 22 -6.16 0.09 -13.26
N TYR A 23 -6.78 1.06 -12.57
CA TYR A 23 -8.23 1.04 -12.33
C TYR A 23 -9.08 1.18 -13.59
N LEU A 24 -8.54 1.81 -14.64
CA LEU A 24 -9.17 1.83 -15.95
C LEU A 24 -9.20 0.44 -16.60
N GLY A 25 -8.08 -0.28 -16.60
CA GLY A 25 -7.94 -1.58 -17.28
C GLY A 25 -8.43 -2.78 -16.48
N ARG A 26 -8.49 -2.67 -15.16
CA ARG A 26 -8.76 -3.77 -14.23
C ARG A 26 -10.08 -4.51 -14.44
N PRO A 27 -11.21 -3.85 -14.73
CA PRO A 27 -12.51 -4.52 -14.81
C PRO A 27 -12.65 -5.56 -15.95
N PHE A 28 -11.77 -5.52 -16.95
CA PHE A 28 -11.80 -6.38 -18.14
C PHE A 28 -10.43 -6.98 -18.48
N GLU A 29 -9.56 -7.10 -17.47
CA GLU A 29 -8.29 -7.82 -17.53
C GLU A 29 -8.43 -9.18 -18.25
N GLY A 30 -7.51 -9.45 -19.17
CA GLY A 30 -7.47 -10.68 -19.96
C GLY A 30 -8.44 -10.73 -21.15
N TRP A 31 -9.23 -9.68 -21.41
CA TRP A 31 -10.12 -9.66 -22.56
C TRP A 31 -9.35 -9.45 -23.87
N THR A 32 -9.76 -10.16 -24.92
CA THR A 32 -9.28 -9.93 -26.28
C THR A 32 -9.80 -8.59 -26.82
N TYR A 33 -9.04 -7.93 -27.70
CA TYR A 33 -9.48 -6.75 -28.46
C TYR A 33 -10.90 -6.89 -29.02
N GLU A 34 -11.21 -8.02 -29.65
CA GLU A 34 -12.50 -8.25 -30.31
C GLU A 34 -13.66 -8.23 -29.32
N ARG A 35 -13.48 -8.86 -28.15
CA ARG A 35 -14.45 -8.86 -27.05
C ARG A 35 -14.65 -7.46 -26.48
N ILE A 36 -13.58 -6.68 -26.29
CA ILE A 36 -13.65 -5.30 -25.81
C ILE A 36 -14.45 -4.45 -26.79
N MET A 37 -14.11 -4.50 -28.08
CA MET A 37 -14.83 -3.75 -29.11
C MET A 37 -16.31 -4.13 -29.21
N GLU A 38 -16.64 -5.40 -29.05
CA GLU A 38 -18.02 -5.89 -29.06
C GLU A 38 -18.85 -5.38 -27.87
N HIS A 39 -18.27 -5.34 -26.67
CA HIS A 39 -19.02 -5.11 -25.43
C HIS A 39 -18.89 -3.69 -24.88
N LEU A 40 -17.76 -3.03 -25.09
CA LEU A 40 -17.41 -1.74 -24.50
C LEU A 40 -17.17 -0.65 -25.55
N GLY A 41 -16.74 -1.04 -26.76
CA GLY A 41 -16.20 -0.13 -27.77
C GLY A 41 -14.76 0.28 -27.45
N GLU A 42 -14.34 1.43 -27.96
CA GLU A 42 -13.09 2.07 -27.51
C GLU A 42 -13.24 2.51 -26.05
N VAL A 43 -12.20 2.27 -25.24
CA VAL A 43 -12.23 2.52 -23.80
C VAL A 43 -11.74 3.94 -23.52
N ASP A 44 -12.64 4.92 -23.63
CA ASP A 44 -12.30 6.34 -23.45
C ASP A 44 -12.35 6.84 -21.99
N TYR A 45 -12.93 6.06 -21.07
CA TYR A 45 -13.07 6.42 -19.66
C TYR A 45 -13.36 5.18 -18.80
N TYR A 46 -13.47 5.35 -17.47
CA TYR A 46 -13.78 4.26 -16.54
C TYR A 46 -15.06 3.52 -16.92
N VAL A 47 -14.98 2.18 -16.94
CA VAL A 47 -16.10 1.29 -17.35
C VAL A 47 -16.54 0.33 -16.24
N HIS A 48 -15.96 0.45 -15.05
CA HIS A 48 -16.19 -0.44 -13.91
C HIS A 48 -17.69 -0.63 -13.58
N ASP A 49 -18.47 0.45 -13.61
CA ASP A 49 -19.93 0.41 -13.39
C ASP A 49 -20.66 -0.43 -14.44
N ARG A 50 -20.23 -0.37 -15.72
CA ARG A 50 -20.82 -1.18 -16.81
C ARG A 50 -20.60 -2.67 -16.58
N LEU A 51 -19.64 -3.05 -15.74
CA LEU A 51 -19.26 -4.41 -15.42
C LEU A 51 -19.61 -4.80 -13.97
N GLY A 52 -20.24 -3.91 -13.20
CA GLY A 52 -20.62 -4.16 -11.80
C GLY A 52 -19.41 -4.45 -10.90
N ALA A 53 -18.29 -3.76 -11.15
CA ALA A 53 -17.07 -3.83 -10.37
C ALA A 53 -16.84 -2.49 -9.64
N PRO A 54 -16.31 -2.49 -8.40
CA PRO A 54 -15.83 -1.27 -7.77
C PRO A 54 -14.64 -0.68 -8.54
N LEU A 55 -14.50 0.65 -8.53
CA LEU A 55 -13.39 1.33 -9.20
C LEU A 55 -12.06 1.12 -8.46
N VAL A 56 -12.04 1.44 -7.16
CA VAL A 56 -10.83 1.32 -6.33
C VAL A 56 -10.79 -0.08 -5.76
N VAL A 57 -9.80 -0.86 -6.18
CA VAL A 57 -9.62 -2.26 -5.76
C VAL A 57 -8.20 -2.54 -5.31
N THR A 58 -8.04 -3.65 -4.58
CA THR A 58 -6.72 -4.22 -4.36
C THR A 58 -6.22 -4.81 -5.66
N ASP A 59 -4.97 -4.52 -5.96
CA ASP A 59 -4.35 -4.92 -7.20
C ASP A 59 -2.86 -5.12 -7.02
N ASP A 60 -2.28 -6.06 -7.76
CA ASP A 60 -0.90 -6.47 -7.62
C ASP A 60 0.08 -5.50 -8.25
N ASP A 61 -0.29 -4.84 -9.35
CA ASP A 61 0.48 -3.74 -9.92
C ASP A 61 0.74 -2.63 -8.91
N ILE A 62 -0.31 -2.22 -8.19
CA ILE A 62 -0.24 -1.15 -7.19
C ILE A 62 0.47 -1.66 -5.94
N SER A 63 0.00 -2.78 -5.38
CA SER A 63 0.51 -3.31 -4.12
C SER A 63 1.99 -3.68 -4.23
N GLY A 64 2.37 -4.38 -5.30
CA GLY A 64 3.75 -4.81 -5.55
C GLY A 64 4.70 -3.64 -5.78
N THR A 65 4.28 -2.63 -6.58
CA THR A 65 5.08 -1.42 -6.83
C THR A 65 5.50 -0.73 -5.54
N PHE A 66 4.56 -0.46 -4.64
CA PHE A 66 4.83 0.31 -3.42
C PHE A 66 5.24 -0.53 -2.20
N THR A 67 5.02 -1.85 -2.24
CA THR A 67 5.43 -2.75 -1.16
C THR A 67 6.85 -3.27 -1.37
N PHE A 68 7.20 -3.76 -2.56
CA PHE A 68 8.55 -4.30 -2.78
C PHE A 68 9.63 -3.21 -2.76
N PHE A 69 9.26 -1.99 -3.11
CA PHE A 69 10.09 -0.79 -2.94
C PHE A 69 10.51 -0.54 -1.48
N ARG A 70 9.72 -1.01 -0.48
CA ARG A 70 10.04 -0.88 0.95
C ARG A 70 11.37 -1.53 1.34
N ALA A 71 11.91 -2.43 0.49
CA ALA A 71 13.24 -2.98 0.66
C ALA A 71 14.32 -1.88 0.83
N LEU A 72 14.15 -0.69 0.23
CA LEU A 72 15.06 0.42 0.50
C LEU A 72 15.04 0.81 1.98
N GLU A 73 13.87 1.15 2.51
CA GLU A 73 13.75 1.58 3.91
C GLU A 73 14.12 0.47 4.89
N ASP A 74 13.67 -0.76 4.64
CA ASP A 74 13.90 -1.90 5.53
C ASP A 74 15.39 -2.22 5.75
N TYR A 75 16.24 -1.80 4.81
CA TYR A 75 17.69 -1.99 4.85
C TYR A 75 18.49 -0.68 4.92
N GLY A 76 17.85 0.47 5.15
CA GLY A 76 18.51 1.77 5.35
C GLY A 76 19.03 2.44 4.07
N HIS A 77 18.29 2.29 2.97
CA HIS A 77 18.51 2.90 1.65
C HIS A 77 19.92 2.66 1.05
N PRO A 78 20.47 1.42 1.08
CA PRO A 78 21.81 1.19 0.56
C PRO A 78 21.82 1.26 -0.97
N ALA A 79 22.79 1.99 -1.55
CA ALA A 79 23.00 1.97 -3.00
C ALA A 79 23.20 0.53 -3.54
N GLY A 80 23.83 -0.32 -2.75
CA GLY A 80 24.05 -1.74 -3.03
C GLY A 80 22.96 -2.71 -2.55
N LEU A 81 21.69 -2.27 -2.44
CA LEU A 81 20.57 -3.16 -2.10
C LEU A 81 20.57 -4.41 -2.98
N SER A 82 20.65 -5.59 -2.39
CA SER A 82 20.78 -6.85 -3.15
C SER A 82 19.44 -7.45 -3.54
N PRO A 83 19.37 -8.27 -4.62
CA PRO A 83 18.17 -9.07 -4.91
C PRO A 83 17.73 -9.92 -3.73
N GLN A 84 18.67 -10.47 -2.95
CA GLN A 84 18.37 -11.27 -1.76
C GLN A 84 17.59 -10.46 -0.71
N GLN A 85 18.01 -9.22 -0.44
CA GLN A 85 17.30 -8.32 0.48
C GLN A 85 15.89 -7.99 -0.03
N ILE A 86 15.73 -7.74 -1.33
CA ILE A 86 14.41 -7.52 -1.93
C ILE A 86 13.56 -8.80 -1.80
N GLY A 87 14.13 -9.99 -2.00
CA GLY A 87 13.44 -11.26 -1.76
C GLY A 87 13.07 -11.50 -0.30
N GLN A 88 13.82 -10.98 0.67
CA GLN A 88 13.43 -11.01 2.09
C GLN A 88 12.28 -10.05 2.37
N THR A 89 12.23 -8.89 1.73
CA THR A 89 11.07 -7.99 1.76
C THR A 89 9.81 -8.69 1.24
N TRP A 90 9.91 -9.53 0.20
CA TRP A 90 8.79 -10.35 -0.26
C TRP A 90 8.31 -11.30 0.84
N LEU A 91 9.21 -12.04 1.49
CA LEU A 91 8.86 -12.97 2.58
C LEU A 91 8.29 -12.26 3.81
N ASN A 92 8.67 -11.00 4.04
CA ASN A 92 8.16 -10.20 5.14
C ASN A 92 6.72 -9.72 4.90
N TYR A 93 6.39 -9.31 3.68
CA TYR A 93 5.13 -8.63 3.40
C TYR A 93 4.06 -9.49 2.72
N LEU A 94 4.45 -10.57 2.04
CA LEU A 94 3.51 -11.47 1.39
C LEU A 94 2.96 -12.49 2.38
N ILE A 95 1.64 -12.44 2.54
CA ILE A 95 0.86 -13.54 3.11
C ILE A 95 0.56 -14.52 1.98
N GLU A 96 1.09 -15.74 2.13
CA GLU A 96 0.96 -16.84 1.17
C GLU A 96 -0.50 -17.10 0.80
N GLU A 97 -0.76 -17.28 -0.50
CA GLU A 97 -2.09 -17.54 -1.08
C GLU A 97 -3.14 -16.44 -0.85
N ARG A 98 -2.75 -15.26 -0.35
CA ARG A 98 -3.70 -14.21 0.08
C ARG A 98 -3.43 -12.83 -0.48
N THR A 99 -2.16 -12.44 -0.66
CA THR A 99 -1.78 -11.04 -0.94
C THR A 99 -0.86 -10.90 -2.15
N ILE A 100 -0.95 -9.75 -2.83
CA ILE A 100 -0.18 -9.29 -3.99
C ILE A 100 -0.09 -10.31 -5.14
N LEU A 101 0.56 -11.45 -4.99
CA LEU A 101 0.88 -12.31 -6.13
C LEU A 101 -0.36 -12.97 -6.73
N TRP A 102 -0.33 -13.22 -8.04
CA TRP A 102 -1.18 -14.23 -8.64
C TRP A 102 -0.75 -15.62 -8.15
N TRP A 103 -1.53 -16.24 -7.27
CA TRP A 103 -1.22 -17.51 -6.63
C TRP A 103 -1.48 -18.74 -7.52
N GLY A 104 -1.08 -18.68 -8.80
CA GLY A 104 -1.35 -19.70 -9.83
C GLY A 104 -0.56 -21.01 -9.74
N GLY A 105 0.41 -21.13 -8.82
CA GLY A 105 1.14 -22.36 -8.51
C GLY A 105 2.53 -22.45 -9.14
N ILE A 106 3.33 -23.39 -8.65
CA ILE A 106 4.71 -23.62 -9.11
C ILE A 106 4.77 -24.02 -10.60
N GLY A 107 5.61 -23.34 -11.37
CA GLY A 107 5.76 -23.54 -12.82
C GLY A 107 4.65 -22.93 -13.69
N ASN A 108 3.66 -22.27 -13.07
CA ASN A 108 2.56 -21.61 -13.77
C ASN A 108 2.56 -20.10 -13.52
N SER A 109 2.63 -19.70 -12.25
CA SER A 109 2.83 -18.31 -11.82
C SER A 109 4.31 -18.07 -11.51
N THR A 110 4.88 -17.01 -12.05
CA THR A 110 6.32 -16.71 -11.95
C THR A 110 6.70 -16.25 -10.55
N GLU A 111 5.93 -15.32 -10.01
CA GLU A 111 6.09 -14.75 -8.68
C GLU A 111 5.78 -15.79 -7.62
N HIS A 112 4.70 -16.57 -7.77
CA HIS A 112 4.39 -17.64 -6.82
C HIS A 112 5.49 -18.71 -6.84
N THR A 113 6.01 -19.08 -8.03
CA THR A 113 7.15 -19.99 -8.14
C THR A 113 8.37 -19.45 -7.37
N ALA A 114 8.74 -18.20 -7.60
CA ALA A 114 9.87 -17.56 -6.94
C ALA A 114 9.67 -17.44 -5.43
N TYR A 115 8.47 -17.07 -4.97
CA TYR A 115 8.11 -17.03 -3.55
C TYR A 115 8.32 -18.39 -2.87
N LEU A 116 7.83 -19.48 -3.47
CA LEU A 116 8.04 -20.83 -2.94
C LEU A 116 9.52 -21.24 -2.96
N ARG A 117 10.33 -20.74 -3.92
CA ARG A 117 11.79 -20.94 -3.92
C ARG A 117 12.44 -20.21 -2.74
N LEU A 118 12.09 -18.94 -2.51
CA LEU A 118 12.56 -18.13 -1.39
C LEU A 118 12.20 -18.78 -0.05
N LYS A 119 10.94 -19.20 0.13
CA LYS A 119 10.46 -19.90 1.33
C LYS A 119 11.23 -21.19 1.61
N ARG A 120 11.69 -21.88 0.56
CA ARG A 120 12.53 -23.10 0.64
C ARG A 120 14.04 -22.80 0.75
N GLY A 121 14.42 -21.54 0.96
CA GLY A 121 15.81 -21.13 1.19
C GLY A 121 16.66 -20.97 -0.08
N ILE A 122 16.05 -20.92 -1.28
CA ILE A 122 16.78 -20.57 -2.50
C ILE A 122 16.82 -19.05 -2.61
N PRO A 123 18.00 -18.41 -2.51
CA PRO A 123 18.10 -16.95 -2.51
C PRO A 123 17.85 -16.36 -3.89
N ALA A 124 17.33 -15.13 -3.93
CA ALA A 124 17.37 -14.31 -5.13
C ALA A 124 18.83 -13.95 -5.49
N PRO A 125 19.19 -13.86 -6.78
CA PRO A 125 18.30 -13.94 -7.95
C PRO A 125 18.01 -15.36 -8.45
N ARG A 126 18.61 -16.39 -7.84
CA ARG A 126 18.43 -17.78 -8.30
C ARG A 126 16.97 -18.24 -8.19
N SER A 127 16.20 -17.70 -7.25
CA SER A 127 14.75 -17.92 -7.12
C SER A 127 13.96 -17.58 -8.39
N GLY A 128 14.39 -16.58 -9.16
CA GLY A 128 13.74 -16.13 -10.40
C GLY A 128 14.36 -16.65 -11.70
N SER A 129 15.53 -17.29 -11.62
CA SER A 129 16.31 -17.68 -12.80
C SER A 129 15.61 -18.64 -13.76
N ALA A 130 15.81 -18.45 -15.07
CA ALA A 130 15.32 -19.34 -16.11
C ALA A 130 15.93 -20.74 -16.02
N ASP A 131 17.17 -20.85 -15.53
CA ASP A 131 17.84 -22.13 -15.29
C ASP A 131 17.07 -23.03 -14.31
N LEU A 132 16.42 -22.42 -13.31
CA LEU A 132 15.67 -23.15 -12.29
C LEU A 132 14.18 -23.30 -12.65
N ASN A 133 13.60 -22.30 -13.33
CA ASN A 133 12.15 -22.20 -13.53
C ASN A 133 11.71 -22.45 -14.98
N SER A 134 12.64 -22.65 -15.91
CA SER A 134 12.47 -22.55 -17.37
C SER A 134 12.29 -21.11 -17.86
N LYS A 135 12.65 -20.90 -19.13
CA LYS A 135 12.52 -19.60 -19.80
C LYS A 135 11.06 -19.09 -19.81
N VAL A 136 10.11 -19.97 -20.11
CA VAL A 136 8.68 -19.61 -20.21
C VAL A 136 8.15 -19.05 -18.89
N VAL A 137 8.50 -19.65 -17.76
CA VAL A 137 8.08 -19.15 -16.46
C VAL A 137 8.85 -17.87 -16.11
N ALA A 138 10.16 -17.81 -16.32
CA ALA A 138 10.95 -16.65 -15.93
C ALA A 138 10.66 -15.37 -16.74
N GLU A 139 10.00 -15.48 -17.91
CA GLU A 139 9.75 -14.37 -18.84
C GLU A 139 8.28 -13.90 -18.90
N GLN A 140 7.50 -14.11 -17.83
CA GLN A 140 6.17 -13.49 -17.69
C GLN A 140 6.26 -12.00 -17.32
N ILE A 141 5.11 -11.33 -17.31
CA ILE A 141 5.01 -9.87 -17.29
C ILE A 141 5.42 -9.19 -15.98
N GLY A 142 5.32 -9.86 -14.84
CA GLY A 142 5.33 -9.17 -13.54
C GLY A 142 6.65 -8.49 -13.16
N SER A 143 7.76 -8.75 -13.87
CA SER A 143 8.97 -7.95 -13.68
C SER A 143 8.81 -6.49 -14.05
N GLN A 144 7.92 -6.11 -14.99
CA GLN A 144 7.71 -4.70 -15.34
C GLN A 144 6.60 -4.05 -14.51
N ILE A 145 5.65 -4.84 -14.00
CA ILE A 145 4.45 -4.29 -13.35
C ILE A 145 4.78 -3.66 -11.99
N PHE A 146 5.88 -4.08 -11.35
CA PHE A 146 6.30 -3.59 -10.03
C PHE A 146 7.37 -2.49 -10.05
N ILE A 147 7.85 -2.02 -11.21
CA ILE A 147 9.11 -1.27 -11.26
C ILE A 147 8.98 0.25 -11.20
N ASP A 148 7.77 0.79 -11.34
CA ASP A 148 7.57 2.23 -11.56
C ASP A 148 8.22 3.07 -10.44
N ALA A 149 8.05 2.67 -9.17
CA ALA A 149 8.67 3.35 -8.01
C ALA A 149 10.21 3.37 -8.06
N TRP A 150 10.84 2.33 -8.61
CA TRP A 150 12.31 2.27 -8.80
C TRP A 150 12.81 3.21 -9.89
N GLY A 151 11.96 3.52 -10.88
CA GLY A 151 12.22 4.59 -11.84
C GLY A 151 12.01 5.98 -11.23
N MET A 152 10.89 6.16 -10.53
CA MET A 152 10.52 7.44 -9.90
C MET A 152 11.55 7.93 -8.88
N MET A 153 12.23 7.01 -8.17
CA MET A 153 13.26 7.37 -7.20
C MET A 153 14.58 7.88 -7.81
N ALA A 154 14.76 7.76 -9.13
CA ALA A 154 16.00 8.06 -9.83
C ALA A 154 15.80 9.10 -10.96
N PRO A 155 15.23 10.29 -10.66
CA PRO A 155 14.94 11.30 -11.68
C PRO A 155 16.19 11.70 -12.46
N ALA A 156 16.07 11.77 -13.78
CA ALA A 156 17.14 12.06 -14.73
C ALA A 156 18.37 11.12 -14.63
N ASN A 157 18.21 9.94 -14.01
CA ASN A 157 19.28 8.97 -13.84
C ASN A 157 18.82 7.56 -14.25
N PRO A 158 18.63 7.32 -15.56
CA PRO A 158 18.16 6.03 -16.06
C PRO A 158 19.13 4.88 -15.77
N GLU A 159 20.42 5.14 -15.65
CA GLU A 159 21.41 4.10 -15.31
C GLU A 159 21.16 3.53 -13.90
N LEU A 160 20.88 4.40 -12.92
CA LEU A 160 20.53 3.97 -11.57
C LEU A 160 19.20 3.23 -11.54
N ALA A 161 18.18 3.75 -12.22
CA ALA A 161 16.86 3.13 -12.30
C ALA A 161 16.92 1.71 -12.88
N VAL A 162 17.64 1.54 -13.98
CA VAL A 162 17.86 0.26 -14.67
C VAL A 162 18.57 -0.75 -13.77
N ASP A 163 19.56 -0.32 -12.99
CA ASP A 163 20.28 -1.21 -12.09
C ASP A 163 19.41 -1.68 -10.91
N PHE A 164 18.60 -0.78 -10.32
CA PHE A 164 17.62 -1.19 -9.31
C PHE A 164 16.51 -2.08 -9.89
N ALA A 165 15.95 -1.71 -11.04
CA ALA A 165 14.92 -2.50 -11.71
C ALA A 165 15.40 -3.91 -12.05
N LYS A 166 16.64 -4.06 -12.53
CA LYS A 166 17.27 -5.37 -12.75
C LYS A 166 17.33 -6.19 -11.47
N ARG A 167 17.79 -5.59 -10.37
CA ARG A 167 17.91 -6.26 -9.07
C ARG A 167 16.55 -6.69 -8.54
N ALA A 168 15.55 -5.81 -8.60
CA ALA A 168 14.18 -6.09 -8.19
C ALA A 168 13.53 -7.18 -9.04
N ALA A 169 13.57 -7.05 -10.38
CA ALA A 169 13.01 -8.03 -11.31
C ALA A 169 13.63 -9.42 -11.14
N SER A 170 14.95 -9.49 -10.90
CA SER A 170 15.68 -10.76 -10.76
C SER A 170 15.26 -11.63 -9.56
N VAL A 171 14.45 -11.08 -8.64
CA VAL A 171 13.88 -11.86 -7.53
C VAL A 171 12.99 -12.99 -8.05
N SER A 172 12.22 -12.72 -9.10
CA SER A 172 11.24 -13.65 -9.66
C SER A 172 11.40 -13.94 -11.16
N HIS A 173 12.11 -13.09 -11.90
CA HIS A 173 12.19 -13.14 -13.36
C HIS A 173 13.64 -13.22 -13.89
N ASP A 174 13.77 -13.52 -15.17
CA ASP A 174 15.04 -13.59 -15.90
C ASP A 174 14.84 -13.19 -17.38
N GLY A 175 15.93 -13.04 -18.14
CA GLY A 175 15.86 -12.88 -19.59
C GLY A 175 15.08 -11.64 -20.07
N GLU A 176 14.20 -11.82 -21.06
CA GLU A 176 13.44 -10.72 -21.68
C GLU A 176 12.55 -9.97 -20.68
N ALA A 177 12.08 -10.63 -19.63
CA ALA A 177 11.33 -9.98 -18.56
C ALA A 177 12.16 -8.93 -17.80
N ILE A 178 13.44 -9.19 -17.54
CA ILE A 178 14.33 -8.18 -16.95
C ILE A 178 14.55 -7.02 -17.92
N TYR A 179 14.69 -7.29 -19.22
CA TYR A 179 14.92 -6.23 -20.21
C TYR A 179 13.71 -5.31 -20.35
N GLY A 180 12.49 -5.85 -20.37
CA GLY A 180 11.26 -5.05 -20.36
C GLY A 180 11.17 -4.14 -19.13
N ALA A 181 11.46 -4.69 -17.95
CA ALA A 181 11.52 -3.93 -16.70
C ALA A 181 12.56 -2.79 -16.73
N GLN A 182 13.74 -3.05 -17.28
CA GLN A 182 14.79 -2.04 -17.44
C GLN A 182 14.37 -0.93 -18.41
N VAL A 183 13.65 -1.26 -19.49
CA VAL A 183 13.13 -0.27 -20.43
C VAL A 183 12.15 0.67 -19.73
N VAL A 184 11.14 0.12 -19.05
CA VAL A 184 10.14 0.94 -18.34
C VAL A 184 10.83 1.82 -17.27
N ALA A 185 11.74 1.26 -16.46
CA ALA A 185 12.44 2.01 -15.42
C ALA A 185 13.29 3.16 -15.98
N ALA A 186 13.98 2.93 -17.10
CA ALA A 186 14.75 3.97 -17.79
C ALA A 186 13.84 5.09 -18.31
N MET A 187 12.68 4.74 -18.89
CA MET A 187 11.72 5.72 -19.40
C MET A 187 11.14 6.56 -18.27
N VAL A 188 10.69 5.93 -17.18
CA VAL A 188 10.17 6.61 -15.98
C VAL A 188 11.19 7.59 -15.42
N ALA A 189 12.45 7.16 -15.25
CA ALA A 189 13.53 8.02 -14.75
C ALA A 189 13.87 9.18 -15.71
N GLN A 190 13.85 8.92 -17.02
CA GLN A 190 14.21 9.93 -18.03
C GLN A 190 13.06 10.92 -18.32
N ALA A 191 11.80 10.53 -18.10
CA ALA A 191 10.61 11.36 -18.32
C ALA A 191 10.60 12.65 -17.47
N PHE A 192 11.34 12.70 -16.38
CA PHE A 192 11.52 13.93 -15.59
C PHE A 192 12.24 15.07 -16.34
N VAL A 193 12.94 14.78 -17.44
CA VAL A 193 13.75 15.78 -18.17
C VAL A 193 13.62 15.70 -19.69
N GLU A 194 13.00 14.65 -20.24
CA GLU A 194 12.82 14.48 -21.68
C GLU A 194 11.34 14.33 -22.04
N PRO A 195 10.76 15.30 -22.77
CA PRO A 195 9.36 15.25 -23.19
C PRO A 195 9.13 14.51 -24.52
N ASP A 196 10.15 14.02 -25.22
CA ASP A 196 9.94 13.27 -26.48
C ASP A 196 9.94 11.75 -26.23
N VAL A 197 8.80 11.09 -26.49
CA VAL A 197 8.65 9.63 -26.32
C VAL A 197 9.68 8.84 -27.13
N GLY A 198 9.98 9.29 -28.35
CA GLY A 198 11.00 8.66 -29.20
C GLY A 198 12.39 8.67 -28.56
N LYS A 199 12.78 9.79 -27.94
CA LYS A 199 14.06 9.91 -27.23
C LYS A 199 14.07 9.19 -25.88
N LEU A 200 12.92 9.09 -25.19
CA LEU A 200 12.77 8.22 -24.02
C LEU A 200 13.08 6.78 -24.42
N LEU A 201 12.50 6.31 -25.53
CA LEU A 201 12.78 4.98 -26.09
C LEU A 201 14.24 4.84 -26.50
N ASP A 202 14.83 5.82 -27.21
CA ASP A 202 16.24 5.81 -27.60
C ASP A 202 17.18 5.72 -26.38
N THR A 203 16.80 6.32 -25.25
CA THR A 203 17.52 6.21 -23.99
C THR A 203 17.38 4.82 -23.39
N ALA A 204 16.15 4.33 -23.27
CA ALA A 204 15.84 3.06 -22.63
C ALA A 204 16.51 1.86 -23.31
N VAL A 205 16.48 1.82 -24.65
CA VAL A 205 17.05 0.71 -25.42
C VAL A 205 18.58 0.62 -25.37
N ARG A 206 19.28 1.62 -24.81
CA ARG A 206 20.74 1.58 -24.60
C ARG A 206 21.16 0.68 -23.44
N PHE A 207 20.21 0.32 -22.57
CA PHE A 207 20.47 -0.44 -21.36
C PHE A 207 20.19 -1.94 -21.48
N ILE A 208 19.69 -2.39 -22.64
CA ILE A 208 19.37 -3.79 -22.93
C ILE A 208 20.27 -4.34 -24.05
N PRO A 209 20.44 -5.66 -24.17
CA PRO A 209 21.22 -6.24 -25.28
C PRO A 209 20.65 -5.86 -26.65
N THR A 210 21.52 -5.56 -27.61
CA THR A 210 21.09 -5.12 -28.96
C THR A 210 20.39 -6.20 -29.77
N ASP A 211 20.55 -7.48 -29.38
CA ASP A 211 20.00 -8.65 -30.05
C ASP A 211 18.89 -9.35 -29.24
N CYS A 212 18.38 -8.73 -28.16
CA CYS A 212 17.24 -9.28 -27.43
C CYS A 212 15.91 -9.09 -28.18
N VAL A 213 14.88 -9.83 -27.77
CA VAL A 213 13.54 -9.77 -28.36
C VAL A 213 12.89 -8.41 -28.07
N ILE A 214 13.00 -7.90 -26.84
CA ILE A 214 12.42 -6.60 -26.46
C ILE A 214 12.96 -5.48 -27.36
N ARG A 215 14.27 -5.46 -27.64
CA ARG A 215 14.87 -4.48 -28.55
C ARG A 215 14.27 -4.56 -29.96
N ARG A 216 14.23 -5.76 -30.54
CA ARG A 216 13.65 -5.96 -31.88
C ARG A 216 12.19 -5.56 -31.95
N LEU A 217 11.43 -5.91 -30.92
CA LEU A 217 10.01 -5.56 -30.81
C LEU A 217 9.81 -4.04 -30.80
N ILE A 218 10.58 -3.29 -30.01
CA ILE A 218 10.52 -1.83 -30.00
C ILE A 218 10.85 -1.26 -31.38
N ASP A 219 11.89 -1.78 -32.04
CA ASP A 219 12.29 -1.31 -33.38
C ASP A 219 11.19 -1.60 -34.43
N ASP A 220 10.61 -2.80 -34.43
CA ASP A 220 9.50 -3.16 -35.34
C ASP A 220 8.27 -2.27 -35.11
N VAL A 221 7.86 -2.05 -33.86
CA VAL A 221 6.67 -1.23 -33.56
C VAL A 221 6.90 0.23 -33.96
N ARG A 222 8.12 0.77 -33.80
CA ARG A 222 8.48 2.11 -34.29
C ARG A 222 8.46 2.19 -35.82
N GLU A 223 8.95 1.17 -36.51
CA GLU A 223 8.89 1.09 -37.98
C GLU A 223 7.44 1.04 -38.48
N TRP A 224 6.60 0.20 -37.87
CA TRP A 224 5.19 0.10 -38.21
C TRP A 224 4.43 1.38 -37.91
N HIS A 225 4.70 2.01 -36.76
CA HIS A 225 4.13 3.32 -36.41
C HIS A 225 4.40 4.37 -37.49
N ALA A 226 5.64 4.44 -38.00
CA ALA A 226 6.03 5.38 -39.05
C ALA A 226 5.34 5.12 -40.41
N GLY A 227 4.85 3.90 -40.66
CA GLY A 227 4.27 3.50 -41.95
C GLY A 227 2.75 3.31 -41.95
N ASP A 228 2.15 2.83 -40.87
CA ASP A 228 0.77 2.33 -40.85
C ASP A 228 -0.27 3.43 -40.65
N GLY A 229 0.06 4.48 -39.87
CA GLY A 229 -0.81 5.63 -39.58
C GLY A 229 -2.09 5.32 -38.77
N ASP A 230 -2.31 4.06 -38.39
CA ASP A 230 -3.45 3.58 -37.61
C ASP A 230 -2.97 2.54 -36.59
N TRP A 231 -3.25 2.79 -35.30
CA TRP A 231 -2.83 1.93 -34.21
C TRP A 231 -3.42 0.52 -34.31
N LYS A 232 -4.61 0.37 -34.91
CA LYS A 232 -5.27 -0.94 -35.07
C LYS A 232 -4.48 -1.85 -35.99
N ARG A 233 -3.89 -1.30 -37.07
CA ARG A 233 -3.01 -2.04 -37.99
C ARG A 233 -1.72 -2.47 -37.32
N THR A 234 -1.09 -1.58 -36.55
CA THR A 234 0.10 -1.92 -35.79
C THR A 234 -0.21 -2.99 -34.72
N ARG A 235 -1.37 -2.90 -34.05
CA ARG A 235 -1.84 -3.94 -33.12
C ARG A 235 -2.04 -5.28 -33.80
N GLU A 236 -2.61 -5.32 -35.00
CA GLU A 236 -2.76 -6.56 -35.77
C GLU A 236 -1.39 -7.19 -36.07
N ARG A 237 -0.41 -6.40 -36.50
CA ARG A 237 0.98 -6.88 -36.69
C ARG A 237 1.62 -7.38 -35.39
N ILE A 238 1.37 -6.70 -34.27
CA ILE A 238 1.81 -7.15 -32.93
C ILE A 238 1.18 -8.50 -32.62
N ALA A 239 -0.13 -8.67 -32.82
CA ALA A 239 -0.82 -9.94 -32.59
C ALA A 239 -0.27 -11.06 -33.48
N GLU A 240 0.01 -10.79 -34.76
CA GLU A 240 0.55 -11.76 -35.71
C GLU A 240 1.99 -12.19 -35.41
N ARG A 241 2.85 -11.27 -34.94
CA ARG A 241 4.29 -11.52 -34.78
C ARG A 241 4.71 -11.80 -33.34
N TYR A 242 3.99 -11.25 -32.38
CA TYR A 242 4.34 -11.19 -30.97
C TYR A 242 3.20 -11.60 -30.03
N GLY A 243 2.08 -12.10 -30.56
CA GLY A 243 0.89 -12.45 -29.79
C GLY A 243 1.10 -13.54 -28.73
N TYR A 244 0.09 -13.72 -27.88
CA TYR A 244 0.08 -14.72 -26.80
C TYR A 244 0.25 -16.16 -27.31
N ASP A 245 -0.05 -16.45 -28.58
CA ASP A 245 0.15 -17.74 -29.21
C ASP A 245 1.62 -18.00 -29.64
N THR A 246 2.45 -16.95 -29.65
CA THR A 246 3.87 -17.03 -30.02
C THR A 246 4.75 -17.44 -28.84
N TYR A 247 4.40 -16.98 -27.64
CA TYR A 247 5.15 -17.22 -26.42
C TYR A 247 4.39 -18.17 -25.49
N GLY A 248 5.09 -19.07 -24.81
CA GLY A 248 4.44 -19.90 -23.79
C GLY A 248 4.06 -19.10 -22.54
N GLY A 249 3.31 -19.72 -21.62
CA GLY A 249 2.89 -19.10 -20.36
C GLY A 249 1.48 -18.52 -20.44
N ASN A 250 1.06 -17.78 -19.40
CA ASN A 250 -0.28 -17.19 -19.35
C ASN A 250 -0.26 -15.71 -19.75
N VAL A 251 0.71 -14.96 -19.23
CA VAL A 251 0.86 -13.51 -19.43
C VAL A 251 2.33 -13.19 -19.72
N HIS A 252 2.76 -13.45 -20.95
CA HIS A 252 4.16 -13.29 -21.33
C HIS A 252 4.58 -11.82 -21.43
N MET A 253 5.84 -11.51 -21.08
CA MET A 253 6.40 -10.14 -21.12
C MET A 253 6.21 -9.46 -22.48
N VAL A 254 6.65 -10.13 -23.54
CA VAL A 254 6.84 -9.53 -24.87
C VAL A 254 5.55 -8.93 -25.48
N PRO A 255 4.43 -9.67 -25.61
CA PRO A 255 3.19 -9.10 -26.19
C PRO A 255 2.67 -7.88 -25.43
N ASN A 256 2.68 -7.95 -24.10
CA ASN A 256 2.21 -6.85 -23.24
C ASN A 256 3.13 -5.63 -23.33
N HIS A 257 4.45 -5.85 -23.30
CA HIS A 257 5.41 -4.78 -23.53
C HIS A 257 5.20 -4.10 -24.89
N ALA A 258 4.80 -4.85 -25.93
CA ALA A 258 4.45 -4.28 -27.22
C ALA A 258 3.25 -3.32 -27.15
N LEU A 259 2.24 -3.62 -26.33
CA LEU A 259 1.09 -2.75 -26.16
C LEU A 259 1.43 -1.46 -25.42
N ILE A 260 2.39 -1.50 -24.48
CA ILE A 260 2.94 -0.28 -23.87
C ILE A 260 3.59 0.61 -24.95
N ILE A 261 4.44 0.03 -25.80
CA ILE A 261 5.08 0.80 -26.88
C ILE A 261 4.04 1.33 -27.88
N LEU A 262 3.02 0.52 -28.21
CA LEU A 262 1.91 0.93 -29.06
C LEU A 262 1.19 2.15 -28.49
N GLY A 263 0.78 2.08 -27.21
CA GLY A 263 0.07 3.16 -26.52
C GLY A 263 0.87 4.45 -26.42
N LEU A 264 2.18 4.34 -26.14
CA LEU A 264 3.08 5.49 -26.07
C LEU A 264 3.29 6.17 -27.43
N LEU A 265 3.40 5.40 -28.52
CA LEU A 265 3.64 5.95 -29.85
C LEU A 265 2.37 6.53 -30.49
N TYR A 266 1.22 5.87 -30.32
CA TYR A 266 -0.06 6.30 -30.87
C TYR A 266 -0.89 7.17 -29.91
N GLY A 267 -0.35 7.47 -28.72
CA GLY A 267 -0.96 8.37 -27.76
C GLY A 267 -1.00 9.83 -28.22
N ASP A 268 -0.26 10.19 -29.27
CA ASP A 268 -0.17 11.56 -29.81
C ASP A 268 0.14 12.62 -28.73
N ASP A 269 1.03 12.29 -27.78
CA ASP A 269 1.37 13.09 -26.60
C ASP A 269 0.15 13.47 -25.71
N ASP A 270 -0.92 12.67 -25.76
CA ASP A 270 -2.15 12.86 -24.99
C ASP A 270 -2.41 11.67 -24.04
N PHE A 271 -2.62 11.97 -22.76
CA PHE A 271 -2.79 10.96 -21.71
C PHE A 271 -4.03 10.08 -21.96
N GLN A 272 -5.17 10.71 -22.26
CA GLN A 272 -6.42 9.99 -22.50
C GLN A 272 -6.29 9.05 -23.69
N ARG A 273 -5.73 9.54 -24.80
CA ARG A 273 -5.53 8.75 -26.01
C ARG A 273 -4.55 7.61 -25.81
N ALA A 274 -3.44 7.84 -25.11
CA ALA A 274 -2.48 6.78 -24.77
C ALA A 274 -3.16 5.65 -23.96
N LEU A 275 -3.97 6.01 -22.96
CA LEU A 275 -4.73 5.03 -22.18
C LEU A 275 -5.83 4.34 -23.00
N MET A 276 -6.56 5.08 -23.85
CA MET A 276 -7.58 4.50 -24.72
C MET A 276 -6.97 3.45 -25.65
N VAL A 277 -5.86 3.76 -26.33
CA VAL A 277 -5.18 2.83 -27.24
C VAL A 277 -4.72 1.59 -26.47
N THR A 278 -4.08 1.79 -25.32
CA THR A 278 -3.53 0.71 -24.50
C THR A 278 -4.62 -0.24 -24.00
N ASN A 279 -5.69 0.30 -23.41
CA ASN A 279 -6.78 -0.51 -22.86
C ASN A 279 -7.62 -1.18 -23.94
N THR A 280 -7.89 -0.48 -25.04
CA THR A 280 -8.69 -1.04 -26.13
C THR A 280 -7.96 -2.19 -26.81
N ALA A 281 -6.62 -2.17 -26.88
CA ALA A 281 -5.82 -3.22 -27.51
C ALA A 281 -5.96 -4.61 -26.83
N GLY A 282 -6.42 -4.66 -25.57
CA GLY A 282 -6.75 -5.88 -24.82
C GLY A 282 -5.56 -6.54 -24.14
N TRP A 283 -5.70 -7.84 -23.87
CA TRP A 283 -4.78 -8.65 -23.07
C TRP A 283 -4.70 -8.18 -21.61
N ASP A 284 -3.52 -7.91 -21.09
CA ASP A 284 -3.29 -7.57 -19.67
C ASP A 284 -3.45 -6.07 -19.46
N THR A 285 -4.70 -5.63 -19.40
CA THR A 285 -5.09 -4.22 -19.65
C THR A 285 -4.69 -3.28 -18.53
N ASP A 286 -4.86 -3.69 -17.27
CA ASP A 286 -4.47 -2.92 -16.09
C ASP A 286 -2.97 -2.64 -16.05
N CYS A 287 -2.12 -3.67 -16.20
CA CYS A 287 -0.68 -3.48 -16.03
C CYS A 287 -0.07 -2.61 -17.14
N ASN A 288 -0.48 -2.84 -18.39
CA ASN A 288 -0.03 -2.08 -19.54
C ASN A 288 -0.45 -0.61 -19.41
N SER A 289 -1.71 -0.39 -19.07
CA SER A 289 -2.29 0.94 -18.84
C SER A 289 -1.62 1.64 -17.66
N GLY A 290 -1.31 0.92 -16.58
CA GLY A 290 -0.61 1.42 -15.41
C GLY A 290 0.80 1.96 -15.73
N ASN A 291 1.61 1.20 -16.46
CA ASN A 291 2.95 1.66 -16.85
C ASN A 291 2.88 2.86 -17.83
N VAL A 292 1.98 2.82 -18.83
CA VAL A 292 1.78 3.95 -19.77
C VAL A 292 1.33 5.19 -19.01
N GLY A 293 0.35 5.07 -18.12
CA GLY A 293 -0.16 6.15 -17.30
C GLY A 293 0.92 6.77 -16.42
N CYS A 294 1.76 5.94 -15.78
CA CYS A 294 2.90 6.42 -15.00
C CYS A 294 3.89 7.25 -15.85
N ILE A 295 4.31 6.74 -17.00
CA ILE A 295 5.29 7.41 -17.87
C ILE A 295 4.73 8.74 -18.38
N MET A 296 3.50 8.74 -18.90
CA MET A 296 2.86 9.94 -19.44
C MET A 296 2.67 11.02 -18.37
N ALA A 297 2.19 10.64 -17.19
CA ALA A 297 1.96 11.61 -16.10
C ALA A 297 3.25 12.22 -15.54
N ILE A 298 4.37 11.48 -15.51
CA ILE A 298 5.67 12.05 -15.12
C ILE A 298 6.23 12.98 -16.20
N LYS A 299 6.09 12.57 -17.47
CA LYS A 299 6.57 13.31 -18.63
C LYS A 299 5.90 14.68 -18.73
N ASP A 300 4.57 14.67 -18.67
CA ASP A 300 3.72 15.84 -18.95
C ASP A 300 3.27 16.58 -17.67
N GLY A 301 3.51 15.99 -16.49
CA GLY A 301 3.15 16.57 -15.19
C GLY A 301 1.65 16.42 -14.87
N LEU A 302 1.20 17.01 -13.75
CA LEU A 302 -0.20 16.89 -13.32
C LEU A 302 -1.22 17.42 -14.32
N ASP A 303 -0.82 18.37 -15.17
CA ASP A 303 -1.70 18.95 -16.18
C ASP A 303 -2.21 17.93 -17.20
N SER A 304 -1.47 16.83 -17.43
CA SER A 304 -1.91 15.76 -18.32
C SER A 304 -3.11 14.97 -17.77
N LEU A 305 -3.38 15.07 -16.47
CA LEU A 305 -4.48 14.40 -15.79
C LEU A 305 -5.69 15.33 -15.57
N ASN A 306 -5.53 16.62 -15.87
CA ASN A 306 -6.56 17.63 -15.70
C ASN A 306 -7.37 17.76 -17.00
N GLY A 307 -8.71 17.81 -16.92
CA GLY A 307 -9.54 18.02 -18.09
C GLY A 307 -10.88 17.28 -18.05
N ASP A 308 -11.47 17.12 -19.23
CA ASP A 308 -12.67 16.32 -19.46
C ASP A 308 -12.26 15.08 -20.27
N PRO A 309 -12.42 13.85 -19.73
CA PRO A 309 -13.09 13.52 -18.48
C PRO A 309 -12.21 13.70 -17.22
N ASP A 310 -12.85 13.80 -16.05
CA ASP A 310 -12.18 13.90 -14.75
C ASP A 310 -11.59 12.56 -14.31
N TRP A 311 -10.30 12.34 -14.56
CA TRP A 311 -9.62 11.11 -14.17
C TRP A 311 -9.42 10.96 -12.66
N ARG A 312 -9.35 12.06 -11.92
CA ARG A 312 -8.83 12.09 -10.55
C ARG A 312 -9.94 12.02 -9.51
N GLY A 313 -11.05 12.73 -9.72
CA GLY A 313 -12.17 12.80 -8.78
C GLY A 313 -12.72 11.44 -8.35
N PRO A 314 -13.00 10.50 -9.26
CA PRO A 314 -13.52 9.17 -8.89
C PRO A 314 -12.57 8.34 -8.01
N VAL A 315 -11.25 8.46 -8.26
CA VAL A 315 -10.22 7.73 -7.50
C VAL A 315 -9.98 8.42 -6.15
N ALA A 316 -9.98 9.75 -6.13
CA ALA A 316 -9.78 10.59 -4.94
C ALA A 316 -8.48 10.23 -4.20
N ASP A 317 -7.40 9.97 -4.94
CA ASP A 317 -6.09 9.49 -4.46
C ASP A 317 -6.08 8.10 -3.81
N ARG A 318 -7.24 7.44 -3.64
CA ARG A 318 -7.35 6.20 -2.87
C ARG A 318 -6.64 5.04 -3.57
N LEU A 319 -5.90 4.27 -2.78
CA LEU A 319 -5.34 3.00 -3.20
C LEU A 319 -5.23 2.01 -2.03
N TYR A 320 -5.16 0.73 -2.35
CA TYR A 320 -5.06 -0.34 -1.35
C TYR A 320 -3.78 -1.15 -1.50
N LEU A 321 -3.05 -1.35 -0.40
CA LEU A 321 -1.79 -2.11 -0.33
C LEU A 321 -1.96 -3.33 0.57
N SER A 322 -2.68 -4.34 0.08
CA SER A 322 -3.02 -5.53 0.87
C SER A 322 -1.77 -6.39 1.14
N THR A 323 -1.26 -6.35 2.38
CA THR A 323 0.00 -7.00 2.78
C THR A 323 -0.05 -7.45 4.25
N ALA A 324 1.04 -8.04 4.75
CA ALA A 324 1.24 -8.31 6.17
C ALA A 324 1.41 -7.05 7.06
N GLU A 325 1.59 -5.87 6.46
CA GLU A 325 1.66 -4.59 7.17
C GLU A 325 0.29 -3.90 7.15
N GLY A 326 -0.58 -4.31 8.08
CA GLY A 326 -1.99 -3.91 8.09
C GLY A 326 -2.24 -2.41 8.15
N GLY A 327 -1.42 -1.65 8.89
CA GLY A 327 -1.56 -0.21 9.02
C GLY A 327 -1.37 0.58 7.72
N ARG A 328 -0.77 -0.02 6.69
CA ARG A 328 -0.60 0.62 5.37
C ARG A 328 -1.61 0.11 4.33
N GLY A 329 -2.49 -0.82 4.71
CA GLY A 329 -3.43 -1.47 3.79
C GLY A 329 -4.36 -0.49 3.06
N VAL A 330 -4.75 0.59 3.73
CA VAL A 330 -5.50 1.72 3.15
C VAL A 330 -4.58 2.93 3.08
N SER A 331 -4.24 3.35 1.86
CA SER A 331 -3.28 4.43 1.60
C SER A 331 -3.80 5.39 0.54
N ASP A 332 -2.97 6.36 0.17
CA ASP A 332 -3.28 7.37 -0.83
C ASP A 332 -2.06 7.75 -1.69
N ALA A 333 -2.30 8.25 -2.89
CA ALA A 333 -1.28 8.59 -3.86
C ALA A 333 -0.27 9.62 -3.34
N ALA A 334 -0.71 10.60 -2.54
CA ALA A 334 0.17 11.62 -1.97
C ALA A 334 1.15 11.00 -0.97
N ARG A 335 0.67 10.09 -0.11
CA ARG A 335 1.52 9.37 0.83
C ARG A 335 2.56 8.52 0.10
N GLU A 336 2.13 7.74 -0.89
CA GLU A 336 3.05 6.86 -1.64
C GLU A 336 4.09 7.66 -2.45
N ALA A 337 3.70 8.81 -3.00
CA ALA A 337 4.63 9.74 -3.63
C ALA A 337 5.66 10.30 -2.64
N ALA A 338 5.22 10.71 -1.44
CA ALA A 338 6.12 11.20 -0.39
C ALA A 338 7.15 10.14 0.06
N GLU A 339 6.74 8.87 0.14
CA GLU A 339 7.63 7.74 0.46
C GLU A 339 8.73 7.53 -0.60
N VAL A 340 8.37 7.64 -1.89
CA VAL A 340 9.31 7.55 -3.01
C VAL A 340 10.28 8.74 -3.00
N VAL A 341 9.78 9.96 -2.83
CA VAL A 341 10.60 11.18 -2.76
C VAL A 341 11.56 11.12 -1.57
N ARG A 342 11.08 10.73 -0.38
CA ARG A 342 11.93 10.57 0.81
C ARG A 342 13.06 9.56 0.55
N SER A 343 12.73 8.44 -0.08
CA SER A 343 13.70 7.41 -0.41
C SER A 343 14.76 7.88 -1.42
N ALA A 344 14.35 8.65 -2.43
CA ALA A 344 15.25 9.24 -3.40
C ALA A 344 16.22 10.25 -2.76
N HIS A 345 15.70 11.16 -1.93
CA HIS A 345 16.52 12.13 -1.18
C HIS A 345 17.51 11.41 -0.25
N THR A 346 17.04 10.40 0.50
CA THR A 346 17.89 9.64 1.42
C THR A 346 19.02 8.92 0.70
N LEU A 347 18.71 8.25 -0.42
CA LEU A 347 19.71 7.58 -1.26
C LEU A 347 20.72 8.59 -1.85
N ALA A 348 20.29 9.80 -2.17
CA ALA A 348 21.15 10.87 -2.64
C ALA A 348 21.97 11.55 -1.53
N GLY A 349 21.76 11.19 -0.26
CA GLY A 349 22.37 11.86 0.89
C GLY A 349 21.85 13.29 1.10
N ALA A 350 20.66 13.61 0.59
CA ALA A 350 20.00 14.89 0.72
C ALA A 350 19.00 14.89 1.88
N SER A 351 18.74 16.06 2.47
CA SER A 351 17.63 16.23 3.41
C SER A 351 16.29 16.15 2.66
N TYR A 352 15.28 15.66 3.36
CA TYR A 352 13.89 15.69 2.91
C TYR A 352 13.06 16.32 4.02
N ASP A 353 12.44 17.46 3.72
CA ASP A 353 11.54 18.15 4.63
C ASP A 353 10.11 17.71 4.27
N PRO A 354 9.46 16.88 5.09
CA PRO A 354 8.12 16.42 4.77
C PRO A 354 7.12 17.59 4.82
N PRO A 355 6.11 17.60 3.93
CA PRO A 355 5.07 18.63 3.96
C PRO A 355 4.38 18.71 5.33
N LYS A 356 4.19 19.92 5.84
CA LYS A 356 3.47 20.21 7.10
C LYS A 356 3.93 19.31 8.26
N ASP A 357 5.25 19.26 8.47
CA ASP A 357 5.92 18.48 9.52
C ASP A 357 5.56 16.98 9.51
N GLY A 358 5.23 16.43 8.34
CA GLY A 358 4.90 15.02 8.18
C GLY A 358 3.47 14.66 8.59
N ALA A 359 2.55 15.61 8.57
CA ALA A 359 1.12 15.33 8.74
C ALA A 359 0.66 14.23 7.77
N TRP A 360 -0.18 13.32 8.26
CA TRP A 360 -0.73 12.23 7.45
C TRP A 360 -1.52 12.75 6.26
N TYR A 361 -2.33 13.77 6.48
CA TYR A 361 -3.09 14.47 5.44
C TYR A 361 -2.66 15.93 5.43
N HIS A 362 -1.94 16.33 4.39
CA HIS A 362 -1.29 17.62 4.26
C HIS A 362 -1.77 18.41 3.02
N PHE A 363 -2.39 17.77 2.01
CA PHE A 363 -3.00 18.42 0.85
C PHE A 363 -2.07 19.31 0.00
N GLU A 364 -0.75 19.15 0.09
CA GLU A 364 0.21 20.03 -0.61
C GLU A 364 0.32 19.75 -2.11
N PHE A 365 -0.03 18.56 -2.57
CA PHE A 365 -0.03 18.28 -4.00
C PHE A 365 -1.28 18.87 -4.67
N PRO A 366 -1.15 19.63 -5.78
CA PRO A 366 -2.29 20.23 -6.45
C PRO A 366 -3.38 19.21 -6.83
N GLY A 367 -4.62 19.49 -6.41
CA GLY A 367 -5.78 18.62 -6.65
C GLY A 367 -5.87 17.39 -5.75
N SER A 368 -4.92 17.19 -4.81
CA SER A 368 -4.93 16.04 -3.90
C SER A 368 -5.99 16.21 -2.82
N VAL A 369 -6.82 15.19 -2.65
CA VAL A 369 -7.81 15.10 -1.57
C VAL A 369 -7.48 14.00 -0.56
N GLN A 370 -6.43 13.21 -0.81
CA GLN A 370 -5.91 12.17 0.09
C GLN A 370 -6.99 11.24 0.67
N GLY A 371 -7.90 10.79 -0.20
CA GLY A 371 -9.01 9.90 0.15
C GLY A 371 -10.17 10.57 0.89
N PHE A 372 -10.12 11.88 1.17
CA PHE A 372 -11.27 12.57 1.73
C PHE A 372 -12.44 12.55 0.75
N ALA A 373 -13.63 12.29 1.30
CA ALA A 373 -14.90 12.38 0.61
C ALA A 373 -15.96 12.94 1.56
N VAL A 374 -17.01 13.53 0.99
CA VAL A 374 -18.21 13.91 1.74
C VAL A 374 -18.93 12.64 2.19
N ASP A 375 -19.19 12.54 3.49
CA ASP A 375 -20.02 11.46 4.04
C ASP A 375 -21.49 11.71 3.66
N THR A 376 -22.04 10.83 2.83
CA THR A 376 -23.41 10.92 2.33
C THR A 376 -24.36 9.95 3.05
N ALA A 377 -23.95 9.33 4.16
CA ALA A 377 -24.77 8.41 4.92
C ALA A 377 -25.94 9.14 5.64
N GLY A 378 -27.06 9.30 4.92
CA GLY A 378 -28.32 9.85 5.41
C GLY A 378 -29.12 10.53 4.30
N ASN A 379 -30.44 10.27 4.21
CA ASN A 379 -31.31 10.78 3.13
C ASN A 379 -31.50 12.32 3.09
N ASP A 380 -30.90 13.07 4.01
CA ASP A 380 -30.97 14.54 4.13
C ASP A 380 -29.57 15.18 4.19
N ALA A 381 -28.53 14.52 3.66
CA ALA A 381 -27.16 15.05 3.69
C ALA A 381 -27.09 16.41 2.95
N PRO A 382 -26.60 17.49 3.59
CA PRO A 382 -26.43 18.78 2.94
C PRO A 382 -25.58 18.66 1.67
N GLN A 383 -25.86 19.51 0.67
CA GLN A 383 -24.99 19.59 -0.50
C GLN A 383 -23.62 20.10 -0.05
N ALA A 384 -22.61 19.26 -0.22
CA ALA A 384 -21.24 19.61 0.06
C ALA A 384 -20.32 19.12 -1.04
N SER A 385 -19.22 19.82 -1.23
CA SER A 385 -18.13 19.44 -2.13
C SER A 385 -16.80 19.76 -1.47
N ILE A 386 -15.76 19.08 -1.96
CA ILE A 386 -14.39 19.32 -1.52
C ILE A 386 -13.54 19.63 -2.74
N GLU A 387 -12.57 20.50 -2.54
CA GLU A 387 -11.54 20.75 -3.54
C GLU A 387 -10.23 21.15 -2.86
N ASN A 388 -9.13 20.88 -3.54
CA ASN A 388 -7.81 21.24 -3.07
C ASN A 388 -7.45 22.63 -3.60
N VAL A 389 -7.23 23.60 -2.72
CA VAL A 389 -7.04 25.02 -3.08
C VAL A 389 -5.67 25.54 -2.65
N ALA A 390 -5.18 26.59 -3.33
CA ALA A 390 -4.00 27.30 -2.89
C ALA A 390 -4.32 28.25 -1.72
N GLY A 391 -3.40 28.38 -0.77
CA GLY A 391 -3.56 29.21 0.42
C GLY A 391 -4.26 28.49 1.58
N HIS A 392 -4.66 29.28 2.58
CA HIS A 392 -5.29 28.81 3.83
C HIS A 392 -4.47 27.73 4.55
N SER A 393 -3.14 27.87 4.49
CA SER A 393 -2.17 26.94 5.07
C SER A 393 -1.20 27.64 6.01
N VAL A 394 -0.83 26.97 7.11
CA VAL A 394 0.13 27.48 8.11
C VAL A 394 1.56 27.08 7.77
N GLY A 395 1.75 25.81 7.41
CA GLY A 395 3.05 25.19 7.17
C GLY A 395 3.29 24.77 5.72
N GLY A 396 2.45 25.22 4.80
CA GLY A 396 2.48 24.84 3.39
C GLY A 396 1.87 25.91 2.48
N THR A 397 1.40 25.48 1.33
CA THR A 397 0.90 26.34 0.25
C THR A 397 -0.53 26.02 -0.16
N ARG A 398 -1.10 24.92 0.33
CA ARG A 398 -2.43 24.43 -0.10
C ARG A 398 -3.23 23.86 1.06
N SER A 399 -4.53 23.70 0.88
CA SER A 399 -5.44 23.13 1.87
C SER A 399 -6.61 22.44 1.19
N LEU A 400 -7.37 21.64 1.94
CA LEU A 400 -8.64 21.09 1.48
C LEU A 400 -9.77 22.08 1.82
N ALA A 401 -10.37 22.70 0.81
CA ALA A 401 -11.59 23.46 0.97
C ALA A 401 -12.79 22.51 1.05
N VAL A 402 -13.68 22.78 2.00
CA VAL A 402 -14.94 22.07 2.21
C VAL A 402 -16.05 23.08 2.05
N HIS A 403 -16.76 23.02 0.93
CA HIS A 403 -17.96 23.81 0.70
C HIS A 403 -19.15 23.07 1.28
N PHE A 404 -19.90 23.74 2.15
CA PHE A 404 -21.03 23.13 2.84
C PHE A 404 -22.28 23.98 2.71
N SER A 405 -23.44 23.34 2.73
CA SER A 405 -24.74 23.99 2.93
C SER A 405 -25.15 23.97 4.42
N PRO A 406 -26.18 24.73 4.84
CA PRO A 406 -26.67 24.70 6.21
C PRO A 406 -26.94 23.28 6.72
N GLY A 407 -26.56 23.00 7.96
CA GLY A 407 -26.70 21.69 8.58
C GLY A 407 -25.36 21.11 9.04
N THR A 408 -25.28 19.78 9.07
CA THR A 408 -24.08 19.03 9.46
C THR A 408 -23.44 18.39 8.23
N THR A 409 -22.22 18.81 7.91
CA THR A 409 -21.40 18.22 6.86
C THR A 409 -20.26 17.45 7.50
N ARG A 410 -19.97 16.24 7.02
CA ARG A 410 -18.77 15.50 7.40
C ARG A 410 -17.94 15.23 6.16
N VAL A 411 -16.64 15.48 6.26
CA VAL A 411 -15.67 15.05 5.26
C VAL A 411 -14.70 14.10 5.94
N THR A 412 -14.56 12.90 5.40
CA THR A 412 -13.78 11.83 6.05
C THR A 412 -12.94 11.07 5.03
N THR A 413 -11.84 10.50 5.51
CA THR A 413 -10.97 9.62 4.73
C THR A 413 -10.82 8.27 5.44
N PRO A 414 -10.87 7.14 4.71
CA PRO A 414 -10.70 5.81 5.31
C PRO A 414 -9.33 5.63 5.97
N VAL A 415 -9.34 5.11 7.21
CA VAL A 415 -8.13 4.68 7.95
C VAL A 415 -8.11 3.18 8.23
N PHE A 416 -9.14 2.48 7.77
CA PHE A 416 -9.33 1.03 7.80
C PHE A 416 -10.23 0.63 6.61
N ILE A 417 -10.55 -0.66 6.46
CA ILE A 417 -11.36 -1.20 5.36
C ILE A 417 -12.69 -0.42 5.27
N PRO A 418 -12.95 0.34 4.19
CA PRO A 418 -14.24 1.03 4.02
C PRO A 418 -15.35 0.06 3.58
N PRO A 419 -16.64 0.43 3.72
CA PRO A 419 -17.78 -0.45 3.42
C PRO A 419 -17.78 -1.06 2.01
N ASP A 420 -17.37 -0.30 1.01
CA ASP A 420 -17.26 -0.72 -0.39
C ASP A 420 -16.11 -1.72 -0.65
N ALA A 421 -15.15 -1.82 0.28
CA ALA A 421 -14.03 -2.75 0.22
C ALA A 421 -14.22 -4.00 1.09
N ILE A 422 -15.32 -4.12 1.86
CA ILE A 422 -15.57 -5.30 2.71
C ILE A 422 -15.71 -6.56 1.85
N ASP A 423 -16.59 -6.56 0.86
CA ASP A 423 -16.88 -7.74 0.04
C ASP A 423 -16.32 -7.62 -1.38
N MET A 424 -15.12 -7.02 -1.48
CA MET A 424 -14.40 -6.85 -2.73
C MET A 424 -14.15 -8.19 -3.42
N LYS A 425 -14.42 -8.25 -4.73
CA LYS A 425 -14.09 -9.41 -5.58
C LYS A 425 -12.60 -9.37 -5.91
N GLY A 426 -11.96 -10.54 -5.99
CA GLY A 426 -10.53 -10.66 -6.28
C GLY A 426 -9.71 -10.81 -5.00
N TYR A 427 -8.59 -10.07 -4.90
CA TYR A 427 -7.77 -10.08 -3.69
C TYR A 427 -8.55 -9.45 -2.53
N ARG A 428 -8.50 -10.09 -1.37
CA ARG A 428 -9.09 -9.51 -0.15
C ARG A 428 -8.19 -8.39 0.35
N LEU A 429 -8.78 -7.30 0.84
CA LEU A 429 -8.05 -6.28 1.58
C LEU A 429 -7.73 -6.77 3.00
N PHE A 430 -6.45 -7.03 3.26
CA PHE A 430 -5.89 -7.21 4.59
C PHE A 430 -5.38 -5.84 5.07
N ALA A 431 -5.97 -5.35 6.15
CA ALA A 431 -5.62 -4.08 6.75
C ALA A 431 -5.93 -4.11 8.25
N SER A 432 -5.29 -3.22 8.99
CA SER A 432 -5.69 -2.86 10.36
C SER A 432 -5.97 -1.37 10.39
N PRO A 433 -6.75 -0.85 11.36
CA PRO A 433 -6.88 0.59 11.53
C PRO A 433 -5.53 1.28 11.64
N ARG A 434 -5.45 2.54 11.19
CA ARG A 434 -4.29 3.42 11.44
C ARG A 434 -4.37 4.19 12.75
N VAL A 435 -5.59 4.36 13.26
CA VAL A 435 -5.90 5.21 14.39
C VAL A 435 -6.61 4.38 15.46
N TYR A 436 -6.24 4.56 16.73
CA TYR A 436 -6.68 3.72 17.85
C TYR A 436 -7.02 4.54 19.10
N PRO A 437 -7.86 4.01 20.01
CA PRO A 437 -8.06 4.57 21.34
C PRO A 437 -6.75 4.87 22.09
N GLY A 438 -6.74 5.96 22.86
CA GLY A 438 -5.57 6.47 23.57
C GLY A 438 -4.65 7.37 22.74
N GLN A 439 -4.81 7.41 21.42
CA GLN A 439 -4.12 8.36 20.55
C GLN A 439 -4.88 9.69 20.47
N THR A 440 -4.17 10.76 20.09
CA THR A 440 -4.74 12.09 19.89
C THR A 440 -4.74 12.43 18.42
N ILE A 441 -5.92 12.74 17.86
CA ILE A 441 -6.02 13.33 16.52
C ILE A 441 -5.88 14.84 16.65
N VAL A 442 -5.11 15.44 15.75
CA VAL A 442 -4.90 16.88 15.65
C VAL A 442 -5.23 17.32 14.23
N ALA A 443 -5.99 18.40 14.10
CA ALA A 443 -6.28 19.01 12.81
C ALA A 443 -6.19 20.52 12.89
N THR A 444 -5.60 21.15 11.88
CA THR A 444 -5.57 22.59 11.73
C THR A 444 -6.61 23.00 10.71
N VAL A 445 -7.58 23.82 11.13
CA VAL A 445 -8.73 24.22 10.31
C VAL A 445 -8.96 25.73 10.36
N ALA A 446 -9.56 26.32 9.33
CA ALA A 446 -9.90 27.74 9.29
C ALA A 446 -11.30 27.97 8.70
N GLY A 447 -11.98 29.05 9.12
CA GLY A 447 -13.24 29.51 8.52
C GLY A 447 -13.03 30.31 7.23
N GLY A 448 -14.12 30.49 6.47
CA GLY A 448 -14.14 31.32 5.27
C GLY A 448 -14.24 32.82 5.60
N PRO A 449 -13.61 33.71 4.82
CA PRO A 449 -13.64 35.15 5.08
C PRO A 449 -15.02 35.81 4.87
N ASP A 450 -15.95 35.10 4.20
CA ASP A 450 -17.27 35.62 3.81
C ASP A 450 -18.44 34.94 4.58
N ASP A 451 -18.17 34.16 5.62
CA ASP A 451 -19.20 33.43 6.38
C ASP A 451 -19.95 34.39 7.32
N ALA A 452 -21.22 34.70 7.00
CA ALA A 452 -22.04 35.66 7.77
C ALA A 452 -22.35 35.22 9.21
N THR A 453 -22.27 33.91 9.50
CA THR A 453 -22.23 33.35 10.85
C THR A 453 -21.16 32.26 10.91
N PRO A 454 -20.32 32.23 11.96
CA PRO A 454 -19.19 31.31 12.00
C PRO A 454 -19.66 29.87 12.18
N ALA A 455 -19.25 29.00 11.26
CA ALA A 455 -19.43 27.56 11.39
C ALA A 455 -18.66 27.02 12.61
N SER A 456 -19.08 25.87 13.13
CA SER A 456 -18.34 25.16 14.17
C SER A 456 -17.78 23.85 13.63
N ALA A 457 -16.55 23.51 13.99
CA ALA A 457 -15.86 22.31 13.54
C ALA A 457 -15.44 21.42 14.70
N ALA A 458 -15.50 20.11 14.48
CA ALA A 458 -14.98 19.09 15.39
C ALA A 458 -14.24 18.02 14.58
N ILE A 459 -13.22 17.40 15.17
CA ILE A 459 -12.69 16.15 14.62
C ILE A 459 -13.76 15.07 14.82
N CYS A 460 -13.98 14.26 13.79
CA CYS A 460 -14.88 13.12 13.85
C CYS A 460 -14.20 11.82 13.39
N ALA A 461 -14.73 10.70 13.85
CA ALA A 461 -14.40 9.36 13.40
C ALA A 461 -15.69 8.59 13.08
N LEU A 462 -15.63 7.76 12.04
CA LEU A 462 -16.66 6.78 11.73
C LEU A 462 -16.23 5.42 12.29
N VAL A 463 -17.05 4.85 13.16
CA VAL A 463 -16.75 3.60 13.89
C VAL A 463 -17.76 2.54 13.50
N TYR A 464 -17.31 1.30 13.30
CA TYR A 464 -18.21 0.18 13.03
C TYR A 464 -19.04 -0.21 14.25
N ASP A 465 -20.35 -0.33 14.09
CA ASP A 465 -21.25 -0.79 15.15
C ASP A 465 -21.55 -2.30 15.08
N ALA A 466 -22.53 -2.73 15.88
CA ALA A 466 -22.97 -4.12 15.99
C ALA A 466 -23.54 -4.71 14.69
N ASP A 467 -23.98 -3.87 13.75
CA ASP A 467 -24.52 -4.27 12.45
C ASP A 467 -23.49 -4.09 11.31
N ASN A 468 -22.24 -3.74 11.66
CA ASN A 468 -21.20 -3.27 10.75
C ASN A 468 -21.60 -2.00 9.97
N ALA A 469 -22.52 -1.21 10.50
CA ALA A 469 -22.80 0.13 9.97
C ALA A 469 -21.79 1.13 10.55
N LEU A 470 -21.56 2.21 9.81
CA LEU A 470 -20.70 3.30 10.26
C LEU A 470 -21.51 4.26 11.13
N VAL A 471 -21.01 4.53 12.33
CA VAL A 471 -21.59 5.48 13.27
C VAL A 471 -20.57 6.57 13.59
N ALA A 472 -20.99 7.82 13.43
CA ALA A 472 -20.15 8.97 13.73
C ALA A 472 -19.94 9.16 15.25
N ARG A 473 -18.73 9.53 15.60
CA ARG A 473 -18.30 10.00 16.92
C ARG A 473 -17.50 11.28 16.70
N SER A 474 -17.84 12.35 17.40
CA SER A 474 -17.17 13.64 17.28
C SER A 474 -16.56 14.05 18.61
N GLY A 475 -15.41 14.72 18.54
CA GLY A 475 -14.80 15.41 19.66
C GLY A 475 -15.55 16.68 20.05
N SER A 476 -14.90 17.54 20.84
CA SER A 476 -15.46 18.83 21.20
C SER A 476 -15.47 19.77 19.99
N SER A 477 -16.59 20.47 19.79
CA SER A 477 -16.76 21.42 18.69
C SER A 477 -16.20 22.80 19.06
N VAL A 478 -15.55 23.46 18.10
CA VAL A 478 -14.97 24.80 18.22
C VAL A 478 -15.55 25.67 17.12
N THR A 479 -16.01 26.87 17.48
CA THR A 479 -16.42 27.88 16.50
C THR A 479 -15.21 28.34 15.70
N LEU A 480 -15.28 28.21 14.37
CA LEU A 480 -14.21 28.63 13.48
C LEU A 480 -14.09 30.16 13.52
N PRO A 481 -12.92 30.71 13.82
CA PRO A 481 -12.72 32.15 13.81
C PRO A 481 -12.76 32.69 12.37
N GLU A 482 -13.23 33.94 12.22
CA GLU A 482 -13.15 34.67 10.94
C GLU A 482 -11.69 34.92 10.53
N ASP A 483 -10.81 35.11 11.52
CA ASP A 483 -9.38 35.39 11.33
C ASP A 483 -8.50 34.22 11.78
N GLY A 484 -7.89 33.55 10.80
CA GLY A 484 -6.79 32.61 11.00
C GLY A 484 -7.20 31.17 11.36
N PRO A 485 -6.22 30.26 11.40
CA PRO A 485 -6.44 28.85 11.69
C PRO A 485 -6.62 28.59 13.19
N VAL A 486 -7.37 27.54 13.51
CA VAL A 486 -7.51 26.97 14.86
C VAL A 486 -7.08 25.50 14.84
N GLU A 487 -6.41 25.07 15.90
CA GLU A 487 -6.07 23.67 16.13
C GLU A 487 -7.21 22.97 16.88
N LEU A 488 -7.75 21.91 16.29
CA LEU A 488 -8.64 20.96 16.94
C LEU A 488 -7.79 19.81 17.48
N ARG A 489 -8.12 19.34 18.69
CA ARG A 489 -7.51 18.16 19.30
C ARG A 489 -8.58 17.24 19.86
N TRP A 490 -8.44 15.94 19.63
CA TRP A 490 -9.35 14.94 20.19
C TRP A 490 -8.60 13.69 20.64
N ASP A 491 -8.62 13.45 21.94
CA ASP A 491 -8.17 12.20 22.54
C ASP A 491 -9.24 11.14 22.31
N ILE A 492 -8.87 10.08 21.60
CA ILE A 492 -9.81 9.05 21.19
C ILE A 492 -10.17 8.20 22.41
N PRO A 493 -11.45 8.14 22.82
CA PRO A 493 -11.88 7.36 23.96
C PRO A 493 -11.82 5.85 23.65
N ASP A 494 -12.00 5.03 24.68
CA ASP A 494 -12.28 3.60 24.47
C ASP A 494 -13.54 3.44 23.60
N LEU A 495 -13.43 2.60 22.57
CA LEU A 495 -14.48 2.29 21.61
C LEU A 495 -15.02 0.86 21.78
N ASP A 496 -14.73 0.22 22.92
CA ASP A 496 -15.24 -1.10 23.29
C ASP A 496 -14.85 -2.21 22.29
N GLY A 497 -13.66 -2.08 21.69
CA GLY A 497 -13.14 -3.01 20.68
C GLY A 497 -13.62 -2.76 19.26
N ALA A 498 -14.47 -1.75 19.03
CA ALA A 498 -14.93 -1.38 17.70
C ALA A 498 -13.82 -0.66 16.90
N PRO A 499 -13.50 -1.10 15.66
CA PRO A 499 -12.47 -0.46 14.85
C PRO A 499 -12.97 0.87 14.23
N ILE A 500 -12.05 1.84 14.17
CA ILE A 500 -12.26 3.11 13.48
C ILE A 500 -12.10 2.88 11.97
N ALA A 501 -13.15 3.17 11.21
CA ALA A 501 -13.19 3.01 9.75
C ALA A 501 -12.58 4.22 9.02
N ALA A 502 -12.92 5.43 9.48
CA ALA A 502 -12.53 6.69 8.87
C ALA A 502 -12.36 7.79 9.93
N VAL A 503 -11.57 8.81 9.60
CA VAL A 503 -11.43 10.04 10.40
C VAL A 503 -11.61 11.27 9.53
N GLY A 504 -11.94 12.41 10.13
CA GLY A 504 -12.11 13.64 9.39
C GLY A 504 -12.65 14.79 10.22
N ILE A 505 -13.35 15.71 9.56
CA ILE A 505 -13.91 16.93 10.16
C ILE A 505 -15.43 16.94 10.00
N GLU A 506 -16.12 17.18 11.11
CA GLU A 506 -17.54 17.52 11.14
C GLU A 506 -17.69 19.04 11.24
N ILE A 507 -18.47 19.62 10.34
CA ILE A 507 -18.79 21.05 10.27
C ILE A 507 -20.28 21.22 10.50
N VAL A 508 -20.64 22.09 11.44
CA VAL A 508 -22.02 22.47 11.72
C VAL A 508 -22.18 23.97 11.47
N ALA A 509 -23.09 24.33 10.57
CA ALA A 509 -23.31 25.72 10.18
C ALA A 509 -24.79 26.03 9.96
N GLU A 510 -25.19 27.27 10.26
CA GLU A 510 -26.53 27.79 9.97
C GLU A 510 -26.68 28.29 8.52
N ASN A 511 -25.56 28.68 7.91
CA ASN A 511 -25.49 29.20 6.55
C ASN A 511 -24.55 28.33 5.70
N ALA A 512 -24.68 28.43 4.38
CA ALA A 512 -23.68 27.88 3.49
C ALA A 512 -22.37 28.66 3.63
N GLY A 513 -21.24 27.97 3.47
CA GLY A 513 -19.93 28.54 3.69
C GLY A 513 -18.80 27.63 3.22
N THR A 514 -17.56 28.04 3.53
CA THR A 514 -16.37 27.25 3.21
C THR A 514 -15.46 27.16 4.43
N ALA A 515 -15.03 25.94 4.78
CA ALA A 515 -13.99 25.72 5.76
C ALA A 515 -12.75 25.15 5.06
N TYR A 516 -11.58 25.46 5.59
CA TYR A 516 -10.31 24.97 5.06
C TYR A 516 -9.67 24.03 6.06
N VAL A 517 -9.31 22.82 5.65
CA VAL A 517 -8.51 21.88 6.42
C VAL A 517 -7.07 21.99 5.93
N ASP A 518 -6.21 22.57 6.76
CA ASP A 518 -4.79 22.71 6.45
C ASP A 518 -4.09 21.35 6.55
N CYS A 519 -4.27 20.66 7.66
CA CYS A 519 -3.77 19.30 7.83
C CYS A 519 -4.56 18.51 8.88
N LEU A 520 -4.44 17.19 8.81
CA LEU A 520 -4.90 16.26 9.84
C LEU A 520 -3.82 15.21 10.09
N THR A 521 -3.51 14.98 11.37
CA THR A 521 -2.52 14.01 11.82
C THR A 521 -2.93 13.39 13.16
N TRP A 522 -2.16 12.42 13.64
CA TRP A 522 -2.34 11.85 14.97
C TRP A 522 -1.01 11.41 15.55
N ASP A 523 -0.92 11.41 16.87
CA ASP A 523 0.22 10.95 17.63
C ASP A 523 -0.20 10.22 18.91
N GLY A 524 0.79 9.78 19.68
CA GLY A 524 0.57 9.06 20.93
C GLY A 524 0.58 7.55 20.79
N THR A 525 0.80 6.91 21.94
CA THR A 525 0.82 5.46 22.08
C THR A 525 -0.60 4.96 22.37
N PRO A 526 -1.10 3.92 21.68
CA PRO A 526 -2.42 3.37 21.95
C PRO A 526 -2.61 2.90 23.40
N ASP A 527 -3.81 3.10 23.93
CA ASP A 527 -4.34 2.44 25.12
C ASP A 527 -5.64 1.76 24.71
N VAL A 528 -5.54 0.48 24.34
CA VAL A 528 -6.63 -0.24 23.70
C VAL A 528 -6.68 -1.69 24.12
N ALA A 529 -7.88 -2.17 24.45
CA ALA A 529 -8.17 -3.58 24.65
C ALA A 529 -8.82 -4.15 23.38
N PHE A 530 -8.20 -5.15 22.77
CA PHE A 530 -8.78 -5.87 21.64
C PHE A 530 -9.70 -6.96 22.18
N LYS A 531 -10.93 -6.56 22.48
CA LYS A 531 -12.01 -7.44 22.93
C LYS A 531 -13.12 -7.49 21.89
N ARG A 532 -13.95 -8.51 21.99
CA ARG A 532 -15.16 -8.63 21.18
C ARG A 532 -16.17 -7.54 21.60
N PRO A 533 -16.60 -6.64 20.69
CA PRO A 533 -17.71 -5.74 20.93
C PRO A 533 -19.06 -6.49 21.00
N ASP A 534 -20.11 -5.81 21.48
CA ASP A 534 -21.47 -6.36 21.65
C ASP A 534 -22.07 -6.99 20.38
N GLY A 535 -21.57 -6.64 19.19
CA GLY A 535 -21.95 -7.23 17.91
C GLY A 535 -20.92 -6.96 16.80
N GLY A 536 -21.30 -7.23 15.56
CA GLY A 536 -20.45 -6.96 14.39
C GLY A 536 -19.29 -7.94 14.22
N THR A 537 -18.63 -7.83 13.07
CA THR A 537 -17.52 -8.70 12.63
C THR A 537 -16.28 -7.93 12.18
N MET A 538 -16.38 -6.61 12.00
CA MET A 538 -15.25 -5.80 11.51
C MET A 538 -14.04 -5.81 12.45
N TRP A 539 -14.24 -5.96 13.77
CA TRP A 539 -13.14 -6.12 14.73
C TRP A 539 -12.29 -7.38 14.44
N GLN A 540 -12.86 -8.42 13.85
CA GLN A 540 -12.14 -9.62 13.43
C GLN A 540 -11.30 -9.33 12.19
N ARG A 541 -11.84 -8.50 11.27
CA ARG A 541 -11.13 -8.06 10.06
C ARG A 541 -10.02 -7.04 10.33
N ALA A 542 -9.99 -6.45 11.52
CA ALA A 542 -8.92 -5.54 11.95
C ALA A 542 -7.60 -6.26 12.25
N TRP A 543 -7.63 -7.59 12.34
CA TRP A 543 -6.45 -8.44 12.42
C TRP A 543 -6.03 -8.90 11.03
N VAL A 544 -4.76 -8.69 10.70
CA VAL A 544 -4.13 -9.27 9.53
C VAL A 544 -3.77 -10.72 9.84
N ASP A 545 -4.50 -11.64 9.21
CA ASP A 545 -4.36 -13.08 9.45
C ASP A 545 -3.39 -13.71 8.45
N ALA A 546 -2.23 -14.14 8.97
CA ALA A 546 -1.24 -14.95 8.28
C ALA A 546 -1.11 -16.34 8.91
N THR A 547 -2.24 -16.91 9.36
CA THR A 547 -2.32 -18.25 9.95
C THR A 547 -3.13 -19.18 9.03
N ASP A 548 -3.06 -20.50 9.25
CA ASP A 548 -3.90 -21.42 8.48
C ASP A 548 -5.37 -21.29 8.86
N GLN A 549 -5.65 -21.14 10.15
CA GLN A 549 -6.98 -20.89 10.67
C GLN A 549 -6.96 -20.00 11.90
N SER A 550 -7.77 -18.95 11.88
CA SER A 550 -8.12 -18.15 13.04
C SER A 550 -9.62 -18.26 13.34
N HIS A 551 -9.99 -18.51 14.59
CA HIS A 551 -11.39 -18.51 15.03
C HIS A 551 -11.59 -17.48 16.15
N PHE A 552 -12.60 -16.62 16.00
CA PHE A 552 -12.95 -15.59 16.97
C PHE A 552 -14.15 -16.07 17.80
N MET A 553 -13.90 -16.52 19.02
CA MET A 553 -14.89 -17.18 19.88
C MET A 553 -15.64 -16.17 20.77
N GLY A 554 -16.78 -16.59 21.33
CA GLY A 554 -17.58 -15.77 22.25
C GLY A 554 -17.16 -15.86 23.72
N ASN A 555 -16.09 -16.60 24.05
CA ASN A 555 -15.59 -16.71 25.42
C ASN A 555 -14.45 -15.69 25.64
N PRO A 556 -14.59 -14.70 26.53
CA PRO A 556 -13.53 -13.72 26.80
C PRO A 556 -12.20 -14.34 27.22
N GLU A 557 -12.21 -15.47 27.94
CA GLU A 557 -11.01 -16.18 28.37
C GLU A 557 -10.27 -16.86 27.21
N ARG A 558 -10.95 -17.08 26.08
CA ARG A 558 -10.44 -17.75 24.88
C ARG A 558 -11.01 -17.09 23.63
N THR A 559 -10.83 -15.77 23.53
CA THR A 559 -11.40 -14.96 22.46
C THR A 559 -10.83 -15.35 21.09
N TYR A 560 -9.54 -15.66 21.02
CA TYR A 560 -8.85 -15.97 19.76
C TYR A 560 -8.35 -17.40 19.80
N ARG A 561 -8.66 -18.21 18.80
CA ARG A 561 -8.02 -19.49 18.57
C ARG A 561 -7.21 -19.40 17.29
N VAL A 562 -5.91 -19.62 17.41
CA VAL A 562 -4.97 -19.50 16.29
C VAL A 562 -4.33 -20.85 16.03
N ILE A 563 -4.38 -21.28 14.77
CA ILE A 563 -3.84 -22.55 14.30
C ILE A 563 -2.94 -22.30 13.10
N HIS A 564 -1.75 -22.90 13.15
CA HIS A 564 -0.84 -22.93 12.02
C HIS A 564 -0.18 -24.30 11.91
N ASN A 565 -0.15 -24.86 10.72
CA ASN A 565 0.24 -26.25 10.48
C ASN A 565 1.74 -26.42 10.31
N GLU A 566 2.45 -25.44 9.74
CA GLU A 566 3.89 -25.54 9.46
C GLU A 566 4.60 -24.20 9.65
N GLY A 567 5.64 -24.16 10.49
CA GLY A 567 6.40 -22.93 10.73
C GLY A 567 5.69 -21.99 11.72
N THR A 568 5.74 -20.68 11.46
CA THR A 568 5.24 -19.64 12.38
C THR A 568 4.09 -18.86 11.75
N GLY A 569 2.93 -18.92 12.40
CA GLY A 569 1.73 -18.18 12.04
C GLY A 569 1.60 -16.94 12.91
N LEU A 570 1.12 -15.86 12.30
CA LEU A 570 0.94 -14.57 12.95
C LEU A 570 -0.46 -14.03 12.68
N LEU A 571 -1.12 -13.57 13.75
CA LEU A 571 -2.31 -12.73 13.66
C LEU A 571 -1.91 -11.35 14.19
N THR A 572 -1.84 -10.34 13.31
CA THR A 572 -1.20 -9.04 13.63
C THR A 572 -2.16 -7.85 13.55
N GLN A 573 -1.85 -6.80 14.31
CA GLN A 573 -2.61 -5.55 14.32
C GLN A 573 -1.70 -4.37 14.70
N GLY A 574 -2.08 -3.15 14.33
CA GLY A 574 -1.35 -1.93 14.66
C GLY A 574 -0.50 -1.41 13.53
N THR A 575 0.29 -0.37 13.80
CA THR A 575 1.05 0.35 12.78
C THR A 575 2.54 0.39 13.08
N ARG A 576 3.35 0.75 12.07
CA ARG A 576 4.82 0.85 12.20
C ARG A 576 5.25 1.96 13.15
N GLU A 577 4.40 2.98 13.31
CA GLU A 577 4.64 4.19 14.10
C GLU A 577 4.48 3.98 15.61
N TRP A 578 3.90 2.87 16.04
CA TRP A 578 3.73 2.59 17.47
C TRP A 578 5.07 2.41 18.17
N GLN A 579 5.25 3.14 19.26
CA GLN A 579 6.46 3.12 20.09
C GLN A 579 6.08 3.21 21.57
N GLY A 580 6.97 2.76 22.45
CA GLY A 580 6.84 3.00 23.89
C GLY A 580 5.63 2.33 24.54
N TYR A 581 5.35 1.07 24.22
CA TYR A 581 4.14 0.37 24.67
C TYR A 581 4.43 -1.00 25.28
N ARG A 582 3.50 -1.44 26.15
CA ARG A 582 3.38 -2.80 26.64
C ARG A 582 2.29 -3.51 25.84
N PHE A 583 2.63 -4.66 25.28
CA PHE A 583 1.64 -5.60 24.77
C PHE A 583 1.43 -6.72 25.78
N GLN A 584 0.18 -7.02 26.09
CA GLN A 584 -0.20 -8.05 27.06
C GLN A 584 -1.26 -8.97 26.46
N ALA A 585 -1.11 -10.27 26.67
CA ALA A 585 -2.14 -11.24 26.35
C ALA A 585 -2.13 -12.43 27.32
N THR A 586 -3.31 -13.00 27.57
CA THR A 586 -3.41 -14.34 28.17
C THR A 586 -3.20 -15.39 27.07
N VAL A 587 -2.24 -16.28 27.27
CA VAL A 587 -1.85 -17.32 26.30
C VAL A 587 -2.12 -18.69 26.90
N GLU A 588 -2.90 -19.53 26.22
CA GLU A 588 -3.22 -20.90 26.64
C GLU A 588 -2.79 -21.89 25.55
N PRO A 589 -1.57 -22.45 25.64
CA PRO A 589 -1.09 -23.43 24.66
C PRO A 589 -1.85 -24.77 24.78
N HIS A 590 -2.18 -25.39 23.63
CA HIS A 590 -2.88 -26.70 23.56
C HIS A 590 -1.95 -27.79 23.04
N LEU A 591 -1.51 -27.62 21.80
CA LEU A 591 -0.53 -28.46 21.14
C LEU A 591 0.20 -27.53 20.17
N CYS A 592 1.36 -27.03 20.54
CA CYS A 592 2.20 -26.24 19.66
C CYS A 592 3.68 -26.50 19.94
N ASP A 593 4.57 -26.15 19.02
CA ASP A 593 6.02 -26.17 19.30
C ASP A 593 6.42 -24.98 20.17
N ALA A 594 5.84 -23.82 19.87
CA ALA A 594 5.88 -22.64 20.73
C ALA A 594 4.64 -21.76 20.48
N ALA A 595 4.29 -20.91 21.45
CA ALA A 595 3.26 -19.88 21.25
C ALA A 595 3.50 -18.68 22.16
N GLY A 596 2.97 -17.52 21.79
CA GLY A 596 3.12 -16.33 22.61
C GLY A 596 2.72 -15.05 21.90
N ILE A 597 3.41 -13.97 22.22
CA ILE A 597 3.09 -12.61 21.74
C ILE A 597 4.29 -11.98 21.03
N ALA A 598 4.02 -11.03 20.14
CA ALA A 598 5.03 -10.26 19.42
C ALA A 598 4.79 -8.75 19.53
N VAL A 599 5.87 -7.98 19.56
CA VAL A 599 5.90 -6.51 19.54
C VAL A 599 6.89 -6.02 18.48
N GLY A 600 6.79 -4.75 18.10
CA GLY A 600 7.60 -4.18 17.04
C GLY A 600 7.37 -4.88 15.71
N VAL A 601 6.13 -5.35 15.46
CA VAL A 601 5.77 -6.09 14.26
C VAL A 601 5.74 -5.15 13.06
N GLN A 602 6.56 -5.47 12.06
CA GLN A 602 6.70 -4.71 10.80
C GLN A 602 6.48 -5.62 9.58
N GLY A 603 5.72 -6.71 9.76
CA GLY A 603 5.51 -7.79 8.79
C GLY A 603 5.81 -9.17 9.41
N LEU A 604 5.81 -10.21 8.57
CA LEU A 604 5.93 -11.61 9.01
C LEU A 604 7.35 -12.05 9.39
N LYS A 605 8.37 -11.25 9.05
CA LYS A 605 9.80 -11.57 9.24
C LYS A 605 10.57 -10.48 9.97
N ARG A 606 9.85 -9.57 10.64
CA ARG A 606 10.38 -8.40 11.36
C ARG A 606 9.58 -8.15 12.64
N TYR A 607 9.98 -8.78 13.74
CA TYR A 607 9.34 -8.59 15.07
C TYR A 607 10.23 -9.09 16.21
N TYR A 608 9.91 -8.70 17.45
CA TYR A 608 10.37 -9.41 18.66
C TYR A 608 9.25 -10.30 19.18
N GLY A 609 9.58 -11.53 19.59
CA GLY A 609 8.61 -12.49 20.14
C GLY A 609 8.96 -12.90 21.57
N LEU A 610 7.94 -13.04 22.41
CA LEU A 610 8.02 -13.67 23.73
C LEU A 610 7.22 -14.97 23.68
N LEU A 611 7.91 -16.12 23.69
CA LEU A 611 7.34 -17.41 23.37
C LEU A 611 7.49 -18.42 24.52
N LEU A 612 6.40 -19.11 24.83
CA LEU A 612 6.37 -20.34 25.61
C LEU A 612 6.75 -21.50 24.70
N ASP A 613 7.92 -22.07 24.90
CA ASP A 613 8.41 -23.22 24.12
C ASP A 613 8.03 -24.54 24.80
N ARG A 614 7.73 -25.56 23.98
CA ARG A 614 7.31 -26.91 24.40
C ARG A 614 8.27 -27.57 25.41
N SER A 615 9.53 -27.18 25.47
CA SER A 615 10.51 -27.69 26.45
C SER A 615 10.36 -27.11 27.86
N GLY A 616 9.42 -26.20 28.11
CA GLY A 616 9.25 -25.54 29.41
C GLY A 616 10.20 -24.35 29.59
N THR A 617 10.48 -23.63 28.50
CA THR A 617 11.30 -22.42 28.52
C THR A 617 10.51 -21.24 27.98
N LEU A 618 10.70 -20.07 28.59
CA LEU A 618 10.24 -18.80 28.04
C LEU A 618 11.41 -18.18 27.26
N ARG A 619 11.19 -17.86 25.99
CA ARG A 619 12.20 -17.33 25.08
C ARG A 619 11.82 -15.94 24.58
N LEU A 620 12.78 -15.02 24.64
CA LEU A 620 12.74 -13.75 23.94
C LEU A 620 13.55 -13.89 22.65
N VAL A 621 12.89 -13.70 21.51
CA VAL A 621 13.45 -13.90 20.18
C VAL A 621 13.31 -12.64 19.33
N LYS A 622 14.15 -12.51 18.31
CA LYS A 622 14.06 -11.53 17.25
C LYS A 622 13.96 -12.24 15.91
N GLU A 623 12.94 -11.93 15.14
CA GLU A 623 12.84 -12.29 13.73
C GLU A 623 13.22 -11.07 12.90
N LEU A 624 14.34 -11.13 12.17
CA LEU A 624 14.80 -10.09 11.26
C LEU A 624 15.73 -10.71 10.21
N ASP A 625 15.18 -11.06 9.05
CA ASP A 625 15.86 -11.85 7.99
C ASP A 625 16.31 -13.25 8.45
N GLY A 626 15.74 -13.73 9.55
CA GLY A 626 16.13 -14.95 10.24
C GLY A 626 15.85 -14.89 11.73
N HIS A 627 15.98 -16.03 12.38
CA HIS A 627 15.61 -16.22 13.78
C HIS A 627 16.80 -16.07 14.73
N THR A 628 16.71 -15.18 15.71
CA THR A 628 17.74 -14.95 16.73
C THR A 628 17.16 -15.11 18.14
N LEU A 629 17.80 -15.94 18.96
CA LEU A 629 17.50 -16.03 20.39
C LEU A 629 18.21 -14.89 21.13
N LEU A 630 17.45 -14.00 21.78
CA LEU A 630 17.99 -12.87 22.53
C LEU A 630 18.22 -13.22 24.01
N ALA A 631 17.26 -13.92 24.62
CA ALA A 631 17.37 -14.42 25.99
C ALA A 631 16.38 -15.57 26.22
N GLU A 632 16.67 -16.43 27.20
CA GLU A 632 15.73 -17.48 27.64
C GLU A 632 15.84 -17.76 29.12
N ARG A 633 14.77 -18.30 29.71
CA ARG A 633 14.71 -18.74 31.10
C ARG A 633 13.79 -19.96 31.21
N ALA A 634 14.14 -20.90 32.07
CA ALA A 634 13.23 -21.99 32.44
C ALA A 634 11.95 -21.41 33.06
N TYR A 635 10.79 -21.85 32.57
CA TYR A 635 9.47 -21.42 33.02
C TYR A 635 8.51 -22.59 32.96
N GLU A 636 8.08 -23.09 34.11
CA GLU A 636 7.22 -24.27 34.19
C GLU A 636 5.76 -23.88 33.88
N TRP A 637 5.37 -24.01 32.62
CA TRP A 637 3.99 -23.86 32.15
C TRP A 637 3.38 -25.23 31.81
N LYS A 638 2.05 -25.31 31.69
CA LYS A 638 1.32 -26.56 31.42
C LYS A 638 0.37 -26.40 30.23
N TRP A 639 0.14 -27.49 29.50
CA TRP A 639 -0.92 -27.55 28.50
C TRP A 639 -2.27 -27.23 29.10
N ASP A 640 -3.13 -26.58 28.32
CA ASP A 640 -4.48 -26.18 28.71
C ASP A 640 -4.53 -25.25 29.95
N ALA A 641 -3.39 -24.65 30.32
CA ALA A 641 -3.29 -23.69 31.42
C ALA A 641 -2.91 -22.30 30.88
N PRO A 642 -3.65 -21.24 31.26
CA PRO A 642 -3.34 -19.89 30.82
C PRO A 642 -2.08 -19.36 31.51
N VAL A 643 -1.30 -18.60 30.76
CA VAL A 643 -0.17 -17.79 31.25
C VAL A 643 -0.37 -16.38 30.75
N GLU A 644 -0.31 -15.38 31.63
CA GLU A 644 -0.31 -13.99 31.20
C GLU A 644 1.09 -13.60 30.75
N LEU A 645 1.25 -13.23 29.48
CA LEU A 645 2.50 -12.70 28.96
C LEU A 645 2.36 -11.19 28.76
N SER A 646 3.41 -10.44 29.08
CA SER A 646 3.55 -9.08 28.55
C SER A 646 4.98 -8.77 28.12
N LEU A 647 5.09 -7.94 27.09
CA LEU A 647 6.37 -7.50 26.54
C LEU A 647 6.32 -5.98 26.34
N ASP A 648 7.22 -5.29 27.04
CA ASP A 648 7.45 -3.86 26.92
C ASP A 648 8.45 -3.61 25.79
N THR A 649 8.17 -2.65 24.92
CA THR A 649 9.12 -2.11 23.95
C THR A 649 9.29 -0.61 24.15
N ASN A 650 10.49 -0.18 24.50
CA ASN A 650 10.85 1.22 24.62
C ASN A 650 12.24 1.47 24.01
N GLY A 651 12.26 2.03 22.80
CA GLY A 651 13.46 2.22 22.02
C GLY A 651 14.17 0.89 21.74
N ARG A 652 15.31 0.68 22.38
CA ARG A 652 16.14 -0.53 22.22
C ARG A 652 15.94 -1.56 23.33
N THR A 653 15.12 -1.24 24.34
CA THR A 653 14.98 -2.05 25.55
C THR A 653 13.68 -2.84 25.51
N LEU A 654 13.81 -4.13 25.83
CA LEU A 654 12.72 -5.09 25.94
C LEU A 654 12.60 -5.58 27.38
N VAL A 655 11.40 -5.56 27.95
CA VAL A 655 11.13 -6.12 29.28
C VAL A 655 10.00 -7.13 29.19
N ALA A 656 10.34 -8.40 29.36
CA ALA A 656 9.39 -9.51 29.29
C ALA A 656 8.89 -9.87 30.69
N ARG A 657 7.59 -10.12 30.80
CA ARG A 657 6.93 -10.59 32.01
C ARG A 657 6.09 -11.83 31.73
N ALA A 658 6.02 -12.69 32.74
CA ALA A 658 5.07 -13.80 32.80
C ALA A 658 4.36 -13.74 34.16
N ASP A 659 3.03 -13.81 34.15
CA ASP A 659 2.16 -13.68 35.33
C ASP A 659 2.51 -12.45 36.20
N GLY A 660 2.74 -11.31 35.53
CA GLY A 660 3.09 -10.02 36.15
C GLY A 660 4.54 -9.85 36.61
N GLU A 661 5.33 -10.93 36.70
CA GLU A 661 6.73 -10.87 37.15
C GLU A 661 7.70 -10.60 36.00
N VAL A 662 8.69 -9.71 36.20
CA VAL A 662 9.77 -9.51 35.21
C VAL A 662 10.67 -10.74 35.18
N VAL A 663 10.72 -11.39 34.02
CA VAL A 663 11.42 -12.65 33.83
C VAL A 663 12.66 -12.52 32.94
N LEU A 664 12.64 -11.62 31.96
CA LEU A 664 13.77 -11.32 31.07
C LEU A 664 13.84 -9.80 30.81
N THR A 665 15.05 -9.30 30.59
CA THR A 665 15.30 -7.94 30.09
C THR A 665 16.44 -7.99 29.09
N HIS A 666 16.30 -7.27 27.98
CA HIS A 666 17.29 -7.26 26.91
C HIS A 666 17.41 -5.86 26.31
N THR A 667 18.60 -5.50 25.85
CA THR A 667 18.85 -4.30 25.05
C THR A 667 19.41 -4.73 23.71
N ASP A 668 18.71 -4.42 22.62
CA ASP A 668 19.13 -4.77 21.27
C ASP A 668 20.00 -3.65 20.65
N ASP A 669 21.27 -3.96 20.46
CA ASP A 669 22.25 -3.06 19.84
C ASP A 669 22.52 -3.39 18.35
N ASP A 670 21.89 -4.43 17.79
CA ASP A 670 22.11 -4.89 16.40
C ASP A 670 20.84 -4.76 15.55
N ARG A 671 20.71 -3.64 14.82
CA ARG A 671 19.52 -3.30 13.99
C ARG A 671 18.20 -3.37 14.77
N PRO A 672 18.02 -2.60 15.86
CA PRO A 672 16.82 -2.69 16.70
C PRO A 672 15.55 -2.29 15.93
N LEU A 673 14.46 -3.02 16.18
CA LEU A 673 13.12 -2.63 15.74
C LEU A 673 12.57 -1.59 16.72
N LEU A 674 12.62 -0.31 16.34
CA LEU A 674 12.29 0.82 17.23
C LEU A 674 10.79 1.08 17.39
N GLY A 675 9.97 0.49 16.54
CA GLY A 675 8.51 0.62 16.55
C GLY A 675 7.86 -0.50 15.74
N GLY A 676 6.54 -0.58 15.80
CA GLY A 676 5.76 -1.60 15.11
C GLY A 676 4.52 -2.02 15.87
N GLY A 677 3.63 -2.74 15.18
CA GLY A 677 2.40 -3.27 15.76
C GLY A 677 2.65 -4.45 16.69
N VAL A 678 1.58 -5.19 16.95
CA VAL A 678 1.56 -6.37 17.83
C VAL A 678 1.13 -7.61 17.07
N GLY A 679 1.43 -8.79 17.62
CA GLY A 679 1.05 -10.06 17.01
C GLY A 679 0.80 -11.18 18.01
N LEU A 680 -0.18 -12.02 17.71
CA LEU A 680 -0.39 -13.31 18.37
C LEU A 680 0.36 -14.37 17.57
N VAL A 681 1.21 -15.15 18.24
CA VAL A 681 2.19 -16.03 17.61
C VAL A 681 1.89 -17.49 17.93
N VAL A 682 1.90 -18.34 16.90
CA VAL A 682 1.91 -19.80 17.05
C VAL A 682 2.97 -20.40 16.14
N CYS A 683 3.81 -21.26 16.70
CA CYS A 683 4.74 -22.11 15.96
C CYS A 683 4.17 -23.53 15.96
N GLU A 684 3.81 -24.03 14.77
CA GLU A 684 3.27 -25.36 14.50
C GLU A 684 2.31 -25.89 15.58
N GLY A 685 1.02 -25.62 15.42
CA GLY A 685 -0.04 -26.20 16.23
C GLY A 685 -1.18 -25.23 16.53
N ARG A 686 -1.74 -25.34 17.74
CA ARG A 686 -2.89 -24.57 18.23
C ARG A 686 -2.61 -23.92 19.57
N VAL A 687 -3.04 -22.66 19.69
CA VAL A 687 -3.08 -21.87 20.92
C VAL A 687 -4.39 -21.08 20.99
N ASP A 688 -4.93 -20.92 22.20
CA ASP A 688 -6.05 -20.02 22.45
C ASP A 688 -5.50 -18.77 23.21
N PHE A 689 -6.03 -17.58 22.93
CA PHE A 689 -5.71 -16.32 23.60
C PHE A 689 -6.96 -15.70 24.21
N GLY A 690 -6.82 -15.15 25.42
CA GLY A 690 -7.89 -14.48 26.16
C GLY A 690 -7.89 -12.97 25.95
N GLU A 691 -7.82 -12.21 27.04
CA GLU A 691 -7.67 -10.75 27.02
C GLU A 691 -6.39 -10.37 26.27
N VAL A 692 -6.50 -9.36 25.39
CA VAL A 692 -5.40 -8.81 24.60
C VAL A 692 -5.44 -7.28 24.73
N ARG A 693 -4.33 -6.66 25.15
CA ARG A 693 -4.26 -5.22 25.43
C ARG A 693 -2.93 -4.60 25.04
N VAL A 694 -2.99 -3.37 24.54
CA VAL A 694 -1.85 -2.47 24.36
C VAL A 694 -1.97 -1.31 25.34
N LEU A 695 -0.88 -0.97 26.01
CA LEU A 695 -0.81 0.04 27.06
C LEU A 695 0.39 0.97 26.82
N PRO A 696 0.25 2.29 27.02
CA PRO A 696 1.41 3.17 27.10
C PRO A 696 2.30 2.79 28.28
N ILE A 697 3.62 2.82 28.09
CA ILE A 697 4.59 2.64 29.18
C ILE A 697 4.94 4.03 29.76
N PRO A 698 5.03 4.18 31.09
CA PRO A 698 5.58 5.39 31.68
C PRO A 698 7.01 5.64 31.17
N VAL A 699 7.25 6.82 30.60
CA VAL A 699 8.57 7.26 30.10
C VAL A 699 9.60 7.31 31.22
#